data_AF-G3QPV5-F1
#
_entry.id   AF-G3QPV5-F1
#
_cell.length_a   1.000
_cell.length_b   1.000
_cell.length_c   1.000
_cell.angle_alpha   90.00
_cell.angle_beta   90.00
_cell.angle_gamma   90.00
#
_symmetry.space_group_name_H-M   'P 1'
#
loop_
_entity.id
_entity.type
_entity.pdbx_description
1 polymer ?
#
loop_
_entity_poly.entity_id
_entity_poly.type
_entity_poly.pdbx_seq_one_letter_code
_entity_poly.pdbx_strand_id
1 'polypeptide(L)'
;MARLFSPRPPPSEDLFYETYYSLSQQYPLLLLLLGIVLCALAALLAVAWASGRELTSDPSFLTTVLCALGGFSLLLGLASREQRLQRWTRPLSGLVWVALLALGHAFLFTGGVVSAWDQVSYFLFVIFTAYAMLPLGMRDAAVAGLASSLSHLLVLGLYLGPQPDSRPALLPQLAANAVLFLCGNVAGVYHKALMERALRATFREALSSLHSRRRLDTEKKHQEHLLLSILPAYLAREMKAEIMARLQAGQGSRPESTNNFHSLYVKRHQGVSVLYADIVGFTRLASECSPKELVLMLNELFGKFDQIAKEHECMRIKILGDCYYCVSGLPLSLPDHAINCVRMGLDMCRAIRKLRAATGVDINMRVGVHSGSVLCGVIGLQKWQYDVWSHDVTLANHMEAGGVPGRVHITGATLALLAGAYAVEDAGMEHRDPYLRELGEPTYLVIDPRAEEEDEKGTAGGLLSSLEGLKMRPSLLMTRYLESWGAAKPFAHLSHGDSPVSTSTPLPEKTLASFSTQWSLDRSRTPRGLDDELDTGDAKFFQVIEQLNSQKQWKQSKDFNPLTLYFREKEMEKEYRLSAIPAFKYYEACTFLVFLSNFIIQMLVTNRPPALVITYSITFLLFLLILFVCFSEDLMRCVLKGPKMLHWLPALSGLVATRPGLRIALGTATILLVFAMAITSLFFFPTSSDCPFQAPNVSSMISNLSWELPGSLPLISVPYSMHCCTLGFLSCSLFLHMSFELKLLLLLLWLAASCSLFLHSHAWLSECLIVRLYLGALDSRPGVLKEPKLMGAISFFIFFFTLLVLARQNEYYCRLDFLWKKKLRQEREETETMENLTRLLLENVLPAHVAPQFIGQNRRNEDLYHQSYECVCVLFASVPDFKEFYSESNINHEGLECLRLLNEIIADFDELLSKPKFSGVEKIKTIGSTYMAATGLNATSGQDAQQDAERSCSHLGTMVEFAVALGSKLDVINKHSFNNFRLRVGLNHGPVVAGVIGAQKPQYDIWGNTVNVASRMESTGVLGKIQVTEETAWALQSLGYTCYSRGVIKVKGKGQLCTYFLNTDLTRTGPPSATLG
;
A
#
# COMPACT_ATOMS: atom_id res chain seq x y z
N MET A 1 42.20 18.43 3.77
CA MET A 1 41.76 17.02 3.81
C MET A 1 40.45 16.78 4.58
N ALA A 2 39.95 17.70 5.43
CA ALA A 2 38.70 17.50 6.18
C ALA A 2 37.37 17.73 5.41
N ARG A 3 37.40 18.08 4.11
CA ARG A 3 36.19 18.17 3.24
C ARG A 3 35.90 16.89 2.45
N LEU A 4 36.71 15.84 2.60
CA LEU A 4 36.53 14.55 1.93
C LEU A 4 35.71 13.54 2.75
N PHE A 5 35.37 13.86 4.00
CA PHE A 5 34.64 12.99 4.93
C PHE A 5 33.33 13.60 5.45
N SER A 6 32.80 14.64 4.78
CA SER A 6 31.40 15.03 4.99
C SER A 6 30.50 13.97 4.36
N PRO A 7 29.51 13.39 5.07
CA PRO A 7 28.48 12.60 4.41
C PRO A 7 27.89 13.48 3.31
N ARG A 8 27.90 12.97 2.07
CA ARG A 8 27.24 13.68 0.96
C ARG A 8 25.76 13.83 1.33
N PRO A 9 25.17 15.01 1.13
CA PRO A 9 23.72 15.13 1.25
C PRO A 9 23.07 14.08 0.34
N PRO A 10 21.92 13.50 0.75
CA PRO A 10 21.21 12.56 -0.10
C PRO A 10 21.03 13.21 -1.49
N PRO A 11 21.26 12.45 -2.58
CA PRO A 11 21.15 13.01 -3.91
C PRO A 11 19.78 13.67 -4.09
N SER A 12 19.69 14.77 -4.83
CA SER A 12 18.39 15.41 -5.10
C SER A 12 17.52 14.44 -5.91
N GLU A 13 16.19 14.47 -5.71
CA GLU A 13 15.22 13.70 -6.51
C GLU A 13 15.45 13.82 -8.02
N ASP A 14 16.03 14.94 -8.46
CA ASP A 14 16.42 15.19 -9.84
C ASP A 14 17.54 14.27 -10.33
N LEU A 15 18.55 13.95 -9.50
CA LEU A 15 19.61 13.01 -9.86
C LEU A 15 19.07 11.57 -9.98
N PHE A 16 18.12 11.21 -9.11
CA PHE A 16 17.40 9.93 -9.17
C PHE A 16 16.60 9.83 -10.47
N TYR A 17 15.86 10.88 -10.82
CA TYR A 17 15.10 10.97 -12.05
C TYR A 17 16.01 10.88 -13.29
N GLU A 18 17.12 11.62 -13.34
CA GLU A 18 18.04 11.61 -14.50
C GLU A 18 18.65 10.22 -14.75
N THR A 19 18.99 9.51 -13.66
CA THR A 19 19.54 8.16 -13.76
C THR A 19 18.47 7.17 -14.24
N TYR A 20 17.25 7.25 -13.71
CA TYR A 20 16.13 6.42 -14.17
C TYR A 20 15.73 6.71 -15.63
N TYR A 21 15.66 7.99 -16.01
CA TYR A 21 15.31 8.48 -17.35
C TYR A 21 16.26 7.94 -18.42
N SER A 22 17.58 8.07 -18.17
CA SER A 22 18.61 7.60 -19.10
C SER A 22 18.63 6.08 -19.29
N LEU A 23 18.49 5.32 -18.18
CA LEU A 23 18.54 3.85 -18.18
C LEU A 23 17.27 3.19 -18.73
N SER A 24 16.10 3.73 -18.37
CA SER A 24 14.82 3.06 -18.58
C SER A 24 14.22 3.33 -19.96
N GLN A 25 14.36 4.56 -20.49
CA GLN A 25 13.64 5.00 -21.68
C GLN A 25 14.58 5.41 -22.83
N GLN A 26 15.67 6.15 -22.56
CA GLN A 26 16.52 6.71 -23.61
C GLN A 26 17.56 5.73 -24.17
N TYR A 27 18.10 4.84 -23.35
CA TYR A 27 19.07 3.86 -23.81
C TYR A 27 18.52 2.90 -24.89
N PRO A 28 17.29 2.34 -24.77
CA PRO A 28 16.68 1.60 -25.87
C PRO A 28 16.47 2.42 -27.15
N LEU A 29 16.08 3.70 -27.02
CA LEU A 29 15.89 4.61 -28.17
C LEU A 29 17.20 4.85 -28.92
N LEU A 30 18.32 5.01 -28.20
CA LEU A 30 19.64 5.17 -28.79
C LEU A 30 20.04 3.94 -29.63
N LEU A 31 19.82 2.73 -29.10
CA LEU A 31 20.11 1.49 -29.84
C LEU A 31 19.21 1.35 -31.07
N LEU A 32 17.93 1.69 -30.95
CA LEU A 32 16.98 1.68 -32.06
C LEU A 32 17.36 2.70 -33.13
N LEU A 33 17.79 3.91 -32.75
CA LEU A 33 18.28 4.94 -33.68
C LEU A 33 19.49 4.45 -34.48
N LEU A 34 20.49 3.87 -33.80
CA LEU A 34 21.67 3.32 -34.46
C LEU A 34 21.30 2.18 -35.43
N GLY A 35 20.34 1.34 -35.05
CA GLY A 35 19.78 0.31 -35.94
C GLY A 35 19.09 0.91 -37.18
N ILE A 36 18.25 1.93 -37.01
CA ILE A 36 17.56 2.63 -38.11
C ILE A 36 18.58 3.26 -39.07
N VAL A 37 19.62 3.92 -38.55
CA VAL A 37 20.67 4.55 -39.37
C VAL A 37 21.46 3.51 -40.18
N LEU A 38 21.84 2.38 -39.58
CA LEU A 38 22.53 1.29 -40.28
C LEU A 38 21.65 0.67 -41.38
N CYS A 39 20.38 0.42 -41.08
CA CYS A 39 19.42 -0.09 -42.07
C CYS A 39 19.22 0.91 -43.23
N ALA A 40 19.15 2.22 -42.94
CA ALA A 40 19.03 3.26 -43.96
C ALA A 40 20.28 3.33 -44.85
N LEU A 41 21.49 3.23 -44.28
CA LEU A 41 22.74 3.18 -45.04
C LEU A 41 22.86 1.93 -45.91
N ALA A 42 22.42 0.77 -45.42
CA ALA A 42 22.37 -0.46 -46.22
C ALA A 42 21.33 -0.35 -47.37
N ALA A 43 20.16 0.22 -47.08
CA ALA A 43 19.14 0.49 -48.10
C ALA A 43 19.65 1.46 -49.18
N LEU A 44 20.43 2.47 -48.81
CA LEU A 44 21.06 3.39 -49.76
C LEU A 44 22.00 2.67 -50.75
N LEU A 45 22.76 1.68 -50.32
CA LEU A 45 23.59 0.85 -51.21
C LEU A 45 22.72 0.03 -52.16
N ALA A 46 21.66 -0.60 -51.65
CA ALA A 46 20.73 -1.39 -52.47
C ALA A 46 20.02 -0.52 -53.52
N VAL A 47 19.59 0.69 -53.14
CA VAL A 47 18.96 1.67 -54.03
C VAL A 47 19.94 2.17 -55.09
N ALA A 48 21.19 2.48 -54.70
CA ALA A 48 22.23 2.89 -55.63
C ALA A 48 22.50 1.80 -56.68
N TRP A 49 22.56 0.53 -56.27
CA TRP A 49 22.71 -0.61 -57.16
C TRP A 49 21.51 -0.82 -58.09
N ALA A 50 20.29 -0.76 -57.53
CA ALA A 50 19.05 -0.92 -58.28
C ALA A 50 18.80 0.21 -59.30
N SER A 51 19.35 1.41 -59.06
CA SER A 51 19.28 2.53 -59.99
C SER A 51 20.16 2.37 -61.24
N GLY A 52 20.85 1.23 -61.41
CA GLY A 52 21.66 0.92 -62.58
C GLY A 52 22.94 1.74 -62.69
N ARG A 53 23.40 2.33 -61.57
CA ARG A 53 24.63 3.12 -61.50
C ARG A 53 25.83 2.18 -61.34
N GLU A 54 26.84 2.33 -62.20
CA GLU A 54 28.13 1.67 -61.97
C GLU A 54 28.74 2.26 -60.71
N LEU A 55 28.82 1.47 -59.63
CA LEU A 55 29.28 1.90 -58.31
C LEU A 55 30.74 2.40 -58.33
N THR A 56 31.48 2.07 -59.40
CA THR A 56 32.84 2.51 -59.72
C THR A 56 32.92 3.95 -60.25
N SER A 57 31.81 4.52 -60.74
CA SER A 57 31.77 5.87 -61.32
C SER A 57 31.68 7.01 -60.30
N ASP A 58 31.29 6.71 -59.05
CA ASP A 58 31.11 7.69 -57.96
C ASP A 58 31.83 7.22 -56.66
N PRO A 59 33.17 7.12 -56.66
CA PRO A 59 33.93 6.51 -55.55
C PRO A 59 33.78 7.26 -54.23
N SER A 60 33.52 8.58 -54.27
CA SER A 60 33.28 9.40 -53.08
C SER A 60 32.00 9.01 -52.34
N PHE A 61 30.94 8.66 -53.07
CA PHE A 61 29.67 8.23 -52.47
C PHE A 61 29.83 6.86 -51.80
N LEU A 62 30.42 5.89 -52.51
CA LEU A 62 30.66 4.55 -51.99
C LEU A 62 31.54 4.58 -50.73
N THR A 63 32.64 5.34 -50.77
CA THR A 63 33.56 5.50 -49.63
C THR A 63 32.84 6.11 -48.44
N THR A 64 32.03 7.16 -48.65
CA THR A 64 31.27 7.82 -47.58
C THR A 64 30.29 6.85 -46.91
N VAL A 65 29.53 6.07 -47.69
CA VAL A 65 28.55 5.12 -47.14
C VAL A 65 29.21 3.96 -46.40
N LEU A 66 30.31 3.40 -46.93
CA LEU A 66 31.06 2.32 -46.28
C LEU A 66 31.75 2.80 -44.98
N CYS A 67 32.36 3.98 -44.98
CA CYS A 67 32.91 4.59 -43.77
C CYS A 67 31.83 4.86 -42.72
N ALA A 68 30.66 5.34 -43.15
CA ALA A 68 29.52 5.56 -42.24
C ALA A 68 29.01 4.24 -41.64
N LEU A 69 28.84 3.19 -42.45
CA LEU A 69 28.45 1.86 -41.96
C LEU A 69 29.43 1.33 -40.90
N GLY A 70 30.74 1.39 -41.16
CA GLY A 70 31.76 1.00 -40.19
C GLY A 70 31.72 1.83 -38.90
N GLY A 71 31.61 3.16 -39.03
CA GLY A 71 31.55 4.08 -37.89
C GLY A 71 30.32 3.87 -37.00
N PHE A 72 29.12 3.78 -37.60
CA PHE A 72 27.89 3.54 -36.83
C PHE A 72 27.81 2.11 -36.27
N SER A 73 28.38 1.10 -36.94
CA SER A 73 28.51 -0.25 -36.38
C SER A 73 29.43 -0.29 -35.16
N LEU A 74 30.54 0.47 -35.17
CA LEU A 74 31.41 0.64 -34.01
C LEU A 74 30.66 1.30 -32.84
N LEU A 75 29.91 2.38 -33.13
CA LEU A 75 29.11 3.06 -32.11
C LEU A 75 28.01 2.15 -31.51
N LEU A 76 27.38 1.29 -32.32
CA LEU A 76 26.42 0.28 -31.85
C LEU A 76 27.10 -0.80 -31.00
N GLY A 77 28.29 -1.25 -31.39
CA GLY A 77 29.10 -2.18 -30.60
C GLY A 77 29.48 -1.59 -29.24
N LEU A 78 29.91 -0.32 -29.20
CA LEU A 78 30.22 0.39 -27.95
C LEU A 78 28.96 0.59 -27.08
N ALA A 79 27.84 0.93 -27.70
CA ALA A 79 26.57 1.12 -27.00
C ALA A 79 26.04 -0.18 -26.38
N SER A 80 26.39 -1.36 -26.91
CA SER A 80 25.81 -2.65 -26.48
C SER A 80 26.68 -3.47 -25.50
N ARG A 81 27.97 -3.14 -25.34
CA ARG A 81 28.95 -4.04 -24.70
C ARG A 81 29.10 -3.93 -23.17
N GLU A 82 28.61 -2.87 -22.51
CA GLU A 82 28.80 -2.71 -21.06
C GLU A 82 27.64 -2.03 -20.30
N GLN A 83 27.20 -2.65 -19.20
CA GLN A 83 26.34 -2.02 -18.18
C GLN A 83 27.03 -0.83 -17.49
N ARG A 84 28.38 -0.82 -17.41
CA ARG A 84 29.18 0.28 -16.86
C ARG A 84 29.22 1.51 -17.78
N LEU A 85 29.11 1.33 -19.09
CA LEU A 85 29.05 2.41 -20.09
C LEU A 85 27.74 3.20 -20.05
N GLN A 86 26.73 2.78 -19.28
CA GLN A 86 25.49 3.55 -19.06
C GLN A 86 25.75 4.93 -18.43
N ARG A 87 26.86 5.08 -17.71
CA ARG A 87 27.34 6.38 -17.19
C ARG A 87 27.90 7.31 -18.27
N TRP A 88 28.26 6.79 -19.45
CA TRP A 88 28.79 7.53 -20.60
C TRP A 88 27.74 7.78 -21.69
N THR A 89 26.46 7.67 -21.37
CA THR A 89 25.35 7.85 -22.33
C THR A 89 25.31 9.24 -22.97
N ARG A 90 25.53 10.31 -22.20
CA ARG A 90 25.58 11.69 -22.72
C ARG A 90 26.73 11.93 -23.73
N PRO A 91 28.00 11.60 -23.42
CA PRO A 91 29.08 11.78 -24.40
C PRO A 91 28.92 10.87 -25.63
N LEU A 92 28.43 9.64 -25.46
CA LEU A 92 28.09 8.77 -26.59
C LEU A 92 27.02 9.40 -27.50
N SER A 93 26.01 10.04 -26.91
CA SER A 93 24.98 10.76 -27.67
C SER A 93 25.55 11.94 -28.46
N GLY A 94 26.51 12.67 -27.87
CA GLY A 94 27.23 13.74 -28.55
C GLY A 94 28.03 13.22 -29.76
N LEU A 95 28.73 12.08 -29.60
CA LEU A 95 29.46 11.44 -30.70
C LEU A 95 28.53 11.01 -31.84
N VAL A 96 27.38 10.40 -31.52
CA VAL A 96 26.37 10.02 -32.52
C VAL A 96 25.83 11.25 -33.24
N TRP A 97 25.53 12.33 -32.54
CA TRP A 97 25.08 13.60 -33.15
C TRP A 97 26.12 14.20 -34.10
N VAL A 98 27.40 14.28 -33.68
CA VAL A 98 28.48 14.76 -34.55
C VAL A 98 28.64 13.87 -35.79
N ALA A 99 28.57 12.55 -35.64
CA ALA A 99 28.65 11.61 -36.75
C ALA A 99 27.49 11.79 -37.75
N LEU A 100 26.27 12.02 -37.27
CA LEU A 100 25.11 12.32 -38.11
C LEU A 100 25.28 13.65 -38.86
N LEU A 101 25.78 14.70 -38.19
CA LEU A 101 26.07 15.97 -38.85
C LEU A 101 27.16 15.85 -39.91
N ALA A 102 28.25 15.13 -39.61
CA ALA A 102 29.33 14.88 -40.56
C ALA A 102 28.82 14.13 -41.80
N LEU A 103 27.96 13.13 -41.60
CA LEU A 103 27.33 12.38 -42.69
C LEU A 103 26.44 13.27 -43.58
N GLY A 104 25.65 14.18 -42.99
CA GLY A 104 24.82 15.12 -43.74
C GLY A 104 25.63 16.10 -44.60
N HIS A 105 26.74 16.61 -44.07
CA HIS A 105 27.65 17.48 -44.83
C HIS A 105 28.40 16.69 -45.91
N ALA A 106 28.81 15.44 -45.64
CA ALA A 106 29.42 14.59 -46.65
C ALA A 106 28.46 14.37 -47.82
N PHE A 107 27.18 14.07 -47.56
CA PHE A 107 26.16 13.92 -48.61
C PHE A 107 25.85 15.20 -49.37
N LEU A 108 26.02 16.37 -48.76
CA LEU A 108 25.85 17.67 -49.43
C LEU A 108 26.89 17.86 -50.56
N PHE A 109 28.14 17.44 -50.33
CA PHE A 109 29.25 17.62 -51.25
C PHE A 109 29.52 16.42 -52.18
N THR A 110 28.91 15.26 -51.96
CA THR A 110 29.08 14.09 -52.84
C THR A 110 28.22 14.17 -54.10
N GLY A 111 28.87 14.19 -55.27
CA GLY A 111 28.29 14.00 -56.61
C GLY A 111 27.45 15.18 -57.12
N GLY A 112 27.79 15.79 -58.26
CA GLY A 112 26.97 16.80 -58.95
C GLY A 112 26.91 18.21 -58.31
N VAL A 113 26.08 19.10 -58.85
CA VAL A 113 25.97 20.53 -58.44
C VAL A 113 25.33 20.69 -57.06
N VAL A 114 25.79 21.64 -56.25
CA VAL A 114 25.20 21.98 -54.93
C VAL A 114 24.11 23.05 -55.10
N SER A 115 22.93 22.77 -54.55
CA SER A 115 21.73 23.63 -54.57
C SER A 115 21.22 23.95 -53.15
N ALA A 116 20.43 25.01 -53.01
CA ALA A 116 19.98 25.48 -51.68
C ALA A 116 19.00 24.53 -50.97
N TRP A 117 18.32 23.64 -51.69
CA TRP A 117 17.39 22.65 -51.13
C TRP A 117 18.06 21.31 -50.78
N ASP A 118 19.36 21.14 -51.05
CA ASP A 118 20.04 19.85 -50.86
C ASP A 118 20.11 19.47 -49.36
N GLN A 119 19.77 18.21 -49.08
CA GLN A 119 19.82 17.58 -47.74
C GLN A 119 18.97 18.25 -46.64
N VAL A 120 18.03 19.15 -46.96
CA VAL A 120 17.20 19.82 -45.94
C VAL A 120 16.37 18.81 -45.11
N SER A 121 15.75 17.80 -45.75
CA SER A 121 15.06 16.69 -45.07
C SER A 121 15.96 15.91 -44.10
N TYR A 122 17.22 15.69 -44.45
CA TYR A 122 18.17 14.96 -43.63
C TYR A 122 18.56 15.76 -42.38
N PHE A 123 18.86 17.05 -42.54
CA PHE A 123 19.14 17.93 -41.40
C PHE A 123 17.91 18.10 -40.49
N LEU A 124 16.70 18.13 -41.05
CA LEU A 124 15.46 18.08 -40.28
C LEU A 124 15.35 16.77 -39.46
N PHE A 125 15.74 15.63 -40.03
CA PHE A 125 15.82 14.35 -39.32
C PHE A 125 16.86 14.39 -38.18
N VAL A 126 18.05 14.96 -38.39
CA VAL A 126 19.07 15.14 -37.34
C VAL A 126 18.54 16.02 -36.20
N ILE A 127 17.86 17.13 -36.52
CA ILE A 127 17.24 18.01 -35.52
C ILE A 127 16.21 17.22 -34.71
N PHE A 128 15.27 16.54 -35.37
CA PHE A 128 14.21 15.80 -34.66
C PHE A 128 14.76 14.67 -33.79
N THR A 129 15.73 13.89 -34.29
CA THR A 129 16.34 12.78 -33.54
C THR A 129 17.15 13.26 -32.33
N ALA A 130 17.76 14.44 -32.39
CA ALA A 130 18.42 15.07 -31.23
C ALA A 130 17.45 15.35 -30.07
N TYR A 131 16.19 15.66 -30.38
CA TYR A 131 15.16 15.85 -29.36
C TYR A 131 14.50 14.55 -28.92
N ALA A 132 14.15 13.66 -29.85
CA ALA A 132 13.27 12.51 -29.61
C ALA A 132 14.00 11.21 -29.24
N MET A 133 15.20 10.97 -29.79
CA MET A 133 15.88 9.67 -29.73
C MET A 133 17.20 9.71 -28.95
N LEU A 134 17.91 10.84 -28.95
CA LEU A 134 19.20 10.96 -28.26
C LEU A 134 19.06 11.24 -26.74
N PRO A 135 19.87 10.57 -25.89
CA PRO A 135 19.94 10.81 -24.43
C PRO A 135 20.49 12.16 -23.97
N LEU A 136 20.06 13.26 -24.58
CA LEU A 136 20.48 14.62 -24.23
C LEU A 136 19.52 15.25 -23.21
N GLY A 137 19.99 16.23 -22.42
CA GLY A 137 19.10 17.10 -21.66
C GLY A 137 18.28 18.03 -22.57
N MET A 138 17.31 18.75 -22.02
CA MET A 138 16.54 19.74 -22.79
C MET A 138 17.43 20.84 -23.38
N ARG A 139 18.37 21.36 -22.58
CA ARG A 139 19.33 22.39 -22.99
C ARG A 139 20.28 21.87 -24.08
N ASP A 140 20.86 20.70 -23.87
CA ASP A 140 21.83 20.12 -24.79
C ASP A 140 21.18 19.77 -26.15
N ALA A 141 19.94 19.28 -26.15
CA ALA A 141 19.22 19.04 -27.39
C ALA A 141 18.81 20.32 -28.11
N ALA A 142 18.44 21.38 -27.38
CA ALA A 142 18.16 22.69 -27.96
C ALA A 142 19.42 23.28 -28.65
N VAL A 143 20.57 23.18 -27.99
CA VAL A 143 21.86 23.59 -28.56
C VAL A 143 22.21 22.73 -29.79
N ALA A 144 22.08 21.41 -29.70
CA ALA A 144 22.35 20.50 -30.82
C ALA A 144 21.43 20.76 -32.02
N GLY A 145 20.13 21.03 -31.78
CA GLY A 145 19.16 21.37 -32.82
C GLY A 145 19.48 22.70 -33.50
N LEU A 146 19.73 23.77 -32.73
CA LEU A 146 20.11 25.08 -33.25
C LEU A 146 21.44 25.06 -33.99
N ALA A 147 22.45 24.36 -33.46
CA ALA A 147 23.74 24.18 -34.10
C ALA A 147 23.61 23.43 -35.44
N SER A 148 22.79 22.37 -35.49
CA SER A 148 22.46 21.67 -36.74
C SER A 148 21.85 22.61 -37.78
N SER A 149 20.88 23.44 -37.37
CA SER A 149 20.21 24.40 -38.26
C SER A 149 21.15 25.49 -38.79
N LEU A 150 21.93 26.09 -37.90
CA LEU A 150 22.89 27.15 -38.26
C LEU A 150 24.01 26.61 -39.15
N SER A 151 24.51 25.39 -38.87
CA SER A 151 25.57 24.78 -39.69
C SER A 151 25.18 24.63 -41.15
N HIS A 152 23.97 24.11 -41.43
CA HIS A 152 23.46 23.95 -42.79
C HIS A 152 23.25 25.29 -43.50
N LEU A 153 22.58 26.24 -42.83
CA LEU A 153 22.31 27.57 -43.40
C LEU A 153 23.60 28.36 -43.68
N LEU A 154 24.59 28.30 -42.79
CA LEU A 154 25.87 29.00 -42.95
C LEU A 154 26.71 28.37 -44.06
N VAL A 155 26.83 27.04 -44.10
CA VAL A 155 27.60 26.34 -45.14
C VAL A 155 27.01 26.61 -46.53
N LEU A 156 25.69 26.52 -46.69
CA LEU A 156 25.04 26.84 -47.97
C LEU A 156 25.09 28.33 -48.32
N GLY A 157 24.89 29.22 -47.35
CA GLY A 157 24.94 30.67 -47.56
C GLY A 157 26.33 31.15 -47.98
N LEU A 158 27.40 30.63 -47.36
CA LEU A 158 28.79 30.96 -47.70
C LEU A 158 29.22 30.35 -49.03
N TYR A 159 28.78 29.12 -49.34
CA TYR A 159 29.15 28.43 -50.58
C TYR A 159 28.42 28.98 -51.81
N LEU A 160 27.14 29.34 -51.68
CA LEU A 160 26.30 29.80 -52.80
C LEU A 160 26.25 31.33 -52.95
N GLY A 161 26.58 32.09 -51.90
CA GLY A 161 26.54 33.56 -51.90
C GLY A 161 27.40 34.28 -52.95
N PRO A 162 28.61 33.81 -53.33
CA PRO A 162 29.48 34.51 -54.27
C PRO A 162 29.13 34.41 -55.77
N GLN A 163 28.08 33.68 -56.19
CA GLN A 163 27.77 33.40 -57.60
C GLN A 163 26.56 34.23 -58.11
N PRO A 164 26.74 35.36 -58.85
CA PRO A 164 25.67 36.34 -59.05
C PRO A 164 24.71 36.08 -60.24
N ASP A 165 25.12 35.40 -61.31
CA ASP A 165 24.49 35.68 -62.63
C ASP A 165 23.68 34.56 -63.31
N SER A 166 23.23 33.50 -62.63
CA SER A 166 22.45 32.45 -63.32
C SER A 166 21.45 31.63 -62.48
N ARG A 167 21.30 31.92 -61.18
CA ARG A 167 20.54 31.07 -60.25
C ARG A 167 19.29 31.76 -59.73
N PRO A 168 18.22 31.01 -59.39
CA PRO A 168 17.00 31.59 -58.83
C PRO A 168 17.27 32.28 -57.49
N ALA A 169 16.39 33.21 -57.10
CA ALA A 169 16.54 34.00 -55.88
C ALA A 169 16.89 33.12 -54.67
N LEU A 170 18.10 33.29 -54.14
CA LEU A 170 18.67 32.49 -53.05
C LEU A 170 18.00 32.83 -51.69
N LEU A 171 17.64 34.10 -51.50
CA LEU A 171 17.05 34.63 -50.27
C LEU A 171 15.73 33.94 -49.86
N PRO A 172 14.70 33.80 -50.72
CA PRO A 172 13.46 33.11 -50.36
C PRO A 172 13.67 31.61 -50.07
N GLN A 173 14.64 30.96 -50.71
CA GLN A 173 14.98 29.56 -50.47
C GLN A 173 15.66 29.34 -49.12
N LEU A 174 16.63 30.20 -48.76
CA LEU A 174 17.24 30.18 -47.43
C LEU A 174 16.24 30.55 -46.34
N ALA A 175 15.32 31.48 -46.61
CA ALA A 175 14.22 31.81 -45.70
C ALA A 175 13.29 30.60 -45.48
N ALA A 176 12.93 29.87 -46.54
CA ALA A 176 12.13 28.65 -46.44
C ALA A 176 12.86 27.55 -45.64
N ASN A 177 14.16 27.36 -45.83
CA ASN A 177 14.98 26.45 -45.02
C ASN A 177 15.01 26.85 -43.54
N ALA A 178 15.14 28.16 -43.26
CA ALA A 178 15.10 28.68 -41.89
C ALA A 178 13.75 28.40 -41.21
N VAL A 179 12.62 28.56 -41.93
CA VAL A 179 11.29 28.24 -41.42
C VAL A 179 11.14 26.73 -41.16
N LEU A 180 11.63 25.86 -42.06
CA LEU A 180 11.64 24.40 -41.87
C LEU A 180 12.38 23.99 -40.59
N PHE A 181 13.60 24.51 -40.42
CA PHE A 181 14.40 24.19 -39.25
C PHE A 181 13.85 24.80 -37.95
N LEU A 182 13.28 26.01 -38.00
CA LEU A 182 12.60 26.60 -36.86
C LEU A 182 11.41 25.73 -36.43
N CYS A 183 10.58 25.29 -37.39
CA CYS A 183 9.47 24.38 -37.13
C CYS A 183 9.95 23.07 -36.50
N GLY A 184 11.00 22.45 -37.06
CA GLY A 184 11.59 21.21 -36.53
C GLY A 184 12.12 21.37 -35.10
N ASN A 185 12.79 22.49 -34.80
CA ASN A 185 13.27 22.78 -33.45
C ASN A 185 12.13 23.00 -32.46
N VAL A 186 11.11 23.80 -32.82
CA VAL A 186 9.97 24.06 -31.93
C VAL A 186 9.16 22.78 -31.69
N ALA A 187 8.89 21.98 -32.73
CA ALA A 187 8.23 20.69 -32.60
C ALA A 187 9.05 19.70 -31.76
N GLY A 188 10.38 19.66 -31.94
CA GLY A 188 11.29 18.83 -31.14
C GLY A 188 11.35 19.24 -29.67
N VAL A 189 11.48 20.55 -29.39
CA VAL A 189 11.40 21.15 -28.05
C VAL A 189 10.08 20.76 -27.38
N TYR A 190 8.97 20.92 -28.10
CA TYR A 190 7.65 20.58 -27.60
C TYR A 190 7.54 19.09 -27.28
N HIS A 191 7.92 18.22 -28.21
CA HIS A 191 7.90 16.77 -28.04
C HIS A 191 8.74 16.34 -26.83
N LYS A 192 9.96 16.87 -26.71
CA LYS A 192 10.87 16.56 -25.62
C LYS A 192 10.34 17.04 -24.27
N ALA A 193 9.90 18.29 -24.19
CA ALA A 193 9.36 18.86 -22.96
C ALA A 193 8.14 18.08 -22.47
N LEU A 194 7.30 17.62 -23.38
CA LEU A 194 6.10 16.86 -23.04
C LEU A 194 6.42 15.42 -22.62
N MET A 195 7.35 14.76 -23.30
CA MET A 195 7.88 13.45 -22.89
C MET A 195 8.56 13.51 -21.52
N GLU A 196 9.38 14.53 -21.27
CA GLU A 196 10.07 14.72 -19.99
C GLU A 196 9.07 15.00 -18.86
N ARG A 197 8.05 15.83 -19.10
CA ARG A 197 6.96 16.07 -18.14
C ARG A 197 6.17 14.79 -17.84
N ALA A 198 5.80 14.04 -18.87
CA ALA A 198 5.11 12.77 -18.71
C ALA A 198 5.96 11.79 -17.88
N LEU A 199 7.25 11.61 -18.22
CA LEU A 199 8.10 10.68 -17.47
C LEU A 199 8.41 11.16 -16.04
N ARG A 200 8.53 12.47 -15.80
CA ARG A 200 8.68 12.99 -14.43
C ARG A 200 7.44 12.71 -13.59
N ALA A 201 6.25 12.86 -14.18
CA ALA A 201 5.01 12.53 -13.50
C ALA A 201 4.95 11.04 -13.16
N THR A 202 5.20 10.16 -14.13
CA THR A 202 5.20 8.71 -13.89
C THR A 202 6.28 8.27 -12.91
N PHE A 203 7.46 8.89 -12.94
CA PHE A 203 8.53 8.60 -11.98
C PHE A 203 8.14 9.00 -10.55
N ARG A 204 7.58 10.21 -10.36
CA ARG A 204 7.12 10.65 -9.03
C ARG A 204 5.99 9.79 -8.51
N GLU A 205 5.06 9.39 -9.38
CA GLU A 205 3.97 8.46 -9.05
C GLU A 205 4.50 7.04 -8.75
N ALA A 206 5.51 6.57 -9.49
CA ALA A 206 6.18 5.30 -9.22
C ALA A 206 6.93 5.33 -7.87
N LEU A 207 7.57 6.45 -7.53
CA LEU A 207 8.26 6.60 -6.25
C LEU A 207 7.26 6.69 -5.09
N SER A 208 6.23 7.54 -5.22
CA SER A 208 5.19 7.70 -4.19
C SER A 208 4.43 6.40 -3.98
N SER A 209 4.24 5.62 -5.04
CA SER A 209 3.60 4.32 -4.95
C SER A 209 4.47 3.22 -4.35
N LEU A 210 5.78 3.22 -4.61
CA LEU A 210 6.70 2.34 -3.91
C LEU A 210 6.74 2.68 -2.41
N HIS A 211 6.77 3.97 -2.07
CA HIS A 211 6.68 4.42 -0.68
C HIS A 211 5.35 4.03 -0.05
N SER A 212 4.23 4.24 -0.76
CA SER A 212 2.91 3.85 -0.26
C SER A 212 2.81 2.34 -0.11
N ARG A 213 3.35 1.55 -1.04
CA ARG A 213 3.34 0.09 -0.95
C ARG A 213 4.17 -0.40 0.22
N ARG A 214 5.39 0.12 0.44
CA ARG A 214 6.17 -0.22 1.65
C ARG A 214 5.39 0.10 2.92
N ARG A 215 4.74 1.27 2.95
CA ARG A 215 3.89 1.68 4.07
C ARG A 215 2.70 0.73 4.26
N LEU A 216 1.98 0.39 3.19
CA LEU A 216 0.85 -0.56 3.22
C LEU A 216 1.32 -1.95 3.65
N ASP A 217 2.47 -2.44 3.19
CA ASP A 217 3.05 -3.72 3.60
C ASP A 217 3.41 -3.72 5.10
N THR A 218 3.94 -2.61 5.62
CA THR A 218 4.20 -2.47 7.07
C THR A 218 2.90 -2.41 7.88
N GLU A 219 1.91 -1.63 7.43
CA GLU A 219 0.59 -1.52 8.08
C GLU A 219 -0.15 -2.86 8.06
N LYS A 220 -0.10 -3.60 6.95
CA LYS A 220 -0.68 -4.94 6.82
C LYS A 220 -0.04 -5.96 7.76
N LYS A 221 1.30 -6.03 7.81
CA LYS A 221 2.01 -6.92 8.76
C LYS A 221 1.67 -6.56 10.20
N HIS A 222 1.56 -5.27 10.50
CA HIS A 222 1.17 -4.78 11.81
C HIS A 222 -0.25 -5.23 12.19
N GLN A 223 -1.22 -5.07 11.28
CA GLN A 223 -2.59 -5.54 11.45
C GLN A 223 -2.68 -7.06 11.64
N GLU A 224 -1.94 -7.83 10.83
CA GLU A 224 -1.89 -9.29 10.96
C GLU A 224 -1.29 -9.72 12.31
N HIS A 225 -0.21 -9.07 12.76
CA HIS A 225 0.39 -9.37 14.06
C HIS A 225 -0.57 -9.05 15.23
N LEU A 226 -1.29 -7.92 15.15
CA LEU A 226 -2.31 -7.55 16.14
C LEU A 226 -3.41 -8.62 16.23
N LEU A 227 -3.92 -9.08 15.08
CA LEU A 227 -4.93 -10.12 15.02
C LEU A 227 -4.45 -11.44 15.67
N LEU A 228 -3.22 -11.85 15.36
CA LEU A 228 -2.62 -13.09 15.88
C LEU A 228 -2.26 -13.01 17.37
N SER A 229 -2.17 -11.81 17.93
CA SER A 229 -1.97 -11.60 19.37
C SER A 229 -3.24 -11.93 20.19
N ILE A 230 -4.42 -11.85 19.58
CA ILE A 230 -5.71 -12.09 20.26
C ILE A 230 -6.15 -13.54 20.07
N LEU A 231 -6.06 -14.04 18.84
CA LEU A 231 -6.57 -15.36 18.45
C LEU A 231 -5.45 -16.21 17.83
N PRO A 232 -5.42 -17.53 18.11
CA PRO A 232 -4.57 -18.46 17.38
C PRO A 232 -4.77 -18.35 15.86
N ALA A 233 -3.68 -18.49 15.09
CA ALA A 233 -3.67 -18.22 13.65
C ALA A 233 -4.70 -19.00 12.84
N TYR A 234 -5.04 -20.23 13.25
CA TYR A 234 -6.03 -21.03 12.57
C TYR A 234 -7.46 -20.47 12.76
N LEU A 235 -7.80 -20.01 13.97
CA LEU A 235 -9.09 -19.38 14.27
C LEU A 235 -9.21 -18.02 13.58
N ALA A 236 -8.16 -17.20 13.67
CA ALA A 236 -8.12 -15.90 13.01
C ALA A 236 -8.38 -16.03 11.50
N ARG A 237 -7.82 -17.05 10.84
CA ARG A 237 -8.04 -17.31 9.42
C ARG A 237 -9.48 -17.72 9.10
N GLU A 238 -10.04 -18.62 9.89
CA GLU A 238 -11.40 -19.15 9.71
C GLU A 238 -12.46 -18.06 9.93
N MET A 239 -12.32 -17.29 11.00
CA MET A 239 -13.21 -16.16 11.31
C MET A 239 -13.10 -15.05 10.27
N LYS A 240 -11.88 -14.74 9.80
CA LYS A 240 -11.64 -13.77 8.73
C LYS A 240 -12.32 -14.18 7.42
N ALA A 241 -12.22 -15.44 7.03
CA ALA A 241 -12.85 -15.94 5.80
C ALA A 241 -14.38 -15.78 5.86
N GLU A 242 -14.99 -16.12 6.99
CA GLU A 242 -16.43 -15.98 7.22
C GLU A 242 -16.90 -14.50 7.21
N ILE A 243 -16.19 -13.61 7.91
CA ILE A 243 -16.54 -12.18 7.92
C ILE A 243 -16.40 -11.57 6.52
N MET A 244 -15.35 -11.92 5.78
CA MET A 244 -15.18 -11.45 4.40
C MET A 244 -16.30 -11.96 3.50
N ALA A 245 -16.73 -13.22 3.64
CA ALA A 245 -17.86 -13.75 2.90
C ALA A 245 -19.16 -12.98 3.21
N ARG A 246 -19.40 -12.61 4.48
CA ARG A 246 -20.56 -11.81 4.88
C ARG A 246 -20.52 -10.37 4.35
N LEU A 247 -19.35 -9.74 4.34
CA LEU A 247 -19.17 -8.39 3.78
C LEU A 247 -19.40 -8.39 2.25
N GLN A 248 -18.95 -9.44 1.57
CA GLN A 248 -19.14 -9.60 0.12
C GLN A 248 -20.60 -9.93 -0.25
N ALA A 249 -21.34 -10.62 0.61
CA ALA A 249 -22.76 -10.92 0.41
C ALA A 249 -23.69 -9.69 0.51
N GLY A 250 -23.19 -8.53 0.97
CA GLY A 250 -23.93 -7.28 1.07
C GLY A 250 -24.92 -7.24 2.24
N GLN A 251 -25.09 -6.04 2.84
CA GLN A 251 -25.99 -5.82 4.00
C GLN A 251 -27.50 -6.04 3.70
N GLY A 252 -27.88 -6.30 2.44
CA GLY A 252 -29.28 -6.42 2.01
C GLY A 252 -29.82 -7.85 1.90
N SER A 253 -28.95 -8.85 1.88
CA SER A 253 -29.33 -10.25 1.99
C SER A 253 -28.57 -10.84 3.16
N ARG A 254 -29.18 -10.85 4.35
CA ARG A 254 -28.95 -11.97 5.25
C ARG A 254 -29.12 -13.20 4.37
N PRO A 255 -28.09 -14.01 4.10
CA PRO A 255 -28.37 -15.37 3.66
C PRO A 255 -29.32 -15.87 4.74
N GLU A 256 -30.53 -16.28 4.37
CA GLU A 256 -31.28 -17.20 5.22
C GLU A 256 -30.33 -18.37 5.41
N SER A 257 -29.52 -18.31 6.45
CA SER A 257 -28.57 -19.35 6.75
C SER A 257 -29.45 -20.55 7.03
N THR A 258 -29.30 -21.56 6.19
CA THR A 258 -29.83 -22.90 6.41
C THR A 258 -29.35 -23.52 7.74
N ASN A 259 -28.53 -22.80 8.51
CA ASN A 259 -28.14 -23.12 9.87
C ASN A 259 -28.95 -22.27 10.87
N ASN A 260 -29.80 -22.94 11.65
CA ASN A 260 -30.53 -22.35 12.78
C ASN A 260 -29.63 -22.01 14.00
N PHE A 261 -28.31 -22.14 13.87
CA PHE A 261 -27.33 -22.01 14.96
C PHE A 261 -26.23 -21.01 14.60
N HIS A 262 -25.74 -20.29 15.60
CA HIS A 262 -24.56 -19.45 15.49
C HIS A 262 -23.31 -20.29 15.24
N SER A 263 -22.37 -19.77 14.44
CA SER A 263 -21.11 -20.44 14.12
C SER A 263 -20.32 -20.73 15.41
N LEU A 264 -19.91 -21.99 15.60
CA LEU A 264 -19.13 -22.46 16.74
C LEU A 264 -17.68 -22.73 16.33
N TYR A 265 -16.72 -22.07 16.97
CA TYR A 265 -15.29 -22.18 16.65
C TYR A 265 -14.55 -22.98 17.71
N VAL A 266 -14.80 -24.29 17.81
CA VAL A 266 -14.24 -25.18 18.85
C VAL A 266 -13.53 -26.38 18.22
N LYS A 267 -12.38 -26.76 18.79
CA LYS A 267 -11.61 -27.96 18.43
C LYS A 267 -11.20 -28.74 19.67
N ARG A 268 -11.19 -30.07 19.54
CA ARG A 268 -10.71 -30.98 20.59
C ARG A 268 -9.21 -31.21 20.47
N HIS A 269 -8.53 -31.22 21.61
CA HIS A 269 -7.13 -31.58 21.74
C HIS A 269 -6.96 -32.59 22.87
N GLN A 270 -6.16 -33.62 22.62
CA GLN A 270 -5.80 -34.65 23.60
C GLN A 270 -4.32 -34.49 23.99
N GLY A 271 -3.95 -34.99 25.16
CA GLY A 271 -2.56 -34.93 25.64
C GLY A 271 -2.16 -33.48 25.91
N VAL A 272 -2.95 -32.81 26.75
CA VAL A 272 -2.64 -31.45 27.21
C VAL A 272 -2.46 -31.44 28.72
N SER A 273 -1.72 -30.45 29.23
CA SER A 273 -1.61 -30.20 30.67
C SER A 273 -2.11 -28.82 31.00
N VAL A 274 -2.97 -28.75 32.00
CA VAL A 274 -3.67 -27.55 32.44
C VAL A 274 -3.09 -27.12 33.77
N LEU A 275 -2.72 -25.84 33.90
CA LEU A 275 -2.14 -25.26 35.11
C LEU A 275 -2.96 -24.05 35.57
N TYR A 276 -3.39 -24.09 36.82
CA TYR A 276 -3.96 -22.97 37.56
C TYR A 276 -2.97 -22.50 38.62
N ALA A 277 -2.71 -21.19 38.67
CA ALA A 277 -1.80 -20.62 39.65
C ALA A 277 -2.39 -19.36 40.30
N ASP A 278 -2.70 -19.41 41.59
CA ASP A 278 -3.32 -18.33 42.36
C ASP A 278 -2.34 -17.66 43.33
N ILE A 279 -2.43 -16.34 43.47
CA ILE A 279 -1.56 -15.57 44.36
C ILE A 279 -2.21 -15.47 45.75
N VAL A 280 -1.64 -16.19 46.70
CA VAL A 280 -2.07 -16.13 48.11
C VAL A 280 -1.67 -14.78 48.71
N GLY A 281 -2.66 -14.09 49.30
CA GLY A 281 -2.46 -12.78 49.95
C GLY A 281 -2.72 -11.57 49.04
N PHE A 282 -2.98 -11.79 47.74
CA PHE A 282 -3.15 -10.72 46.76
C PHE A 282 -4.29 -9.74 47.09
N THR A 283 -5.46 -10.25 47.47
CA THR A 283 -6.63 -9.40 47.74
C THR A 283 -6.36 -8.34 48.82
N ARG A 284 -5.53 -8.68 49.83
CA ARG A 284 -5.12 -7.73 50.87
C ARG A 284 -4.18 -6.67 50.30
N LEU A 285 -3.16 -7.10 49.54
CA LEU A 285 -2.21 -6.19 48.88
C LEU A 285 -2.92 -5.21 47.93
N ALA A 286 -3.85 -5.70 47.10
CA ALA A 286 -4.59 -4.90 46.15
C ALA A 286 -5.44 -3.80 46.81
N SER A 287 -5.92 -4.02 48.03
CA SER A 287 -6.71 -3.02 48.78
C SER A 287 -5.89 -1.83 49.28
N GLU A 288 -4.57 -1.95 49.34
CA GLU A 288 -3.64 -0.91 49.79
C GLU A 288 -3.00 -0.13 48.62
N CYS A 289 -3.20 -0.58 47.37
CA CYS A 289 -2.61 -0.01 46.17
C CYS A 289 -3.48 1.10 45.55
N SER A 290 -2.85 2.11 44.94
CA SER A 290 -3.57 3.00 44.03
C SER A 290 -3.94 2.27 42.73
N PRO A 291 -4.96 2.72 41.98
CA PRO A 291 -5.36 2.10 40.70
C PRO A 291 -4.21 1.96 39.71
N LYS A 292 -3.37 3.00 39.60
CA LYS A 292 -2.18 3.00 38.74
C LYS A 292 -1.14 2.00 39.22
N GLU A 293 -0.83 1.99 40.52
CA GLU A 293 0.12 1.06 41.13
C GLU A 293 -0.32 -0.40 40.95
N LEU A 294 -1.61 -0.68 41.13
CA LEU A 294 -2.18 -2.02 40.97
C LEU A 294 -2.00 -2.53 39.54
N VAL A 295 -2.37 -1.73 38.54
CA VAL A 295 -2.24 -2.13 37.13
C VAL A 295 -0.77 -2.29 36.74
N LEU A 296 0.13 -1.40 37.20
CA LEU A 296 1.57 -1.54 36.98
C LEU A 296 2.12 -2.83 37.59
N MET A 297 1.84 -3.08 38.87
CA MET A 297 2.28 -4.27 39.59
C MET A 297 1.79 -5.56 38.93
N LEU A 298 0.50 -5.61 38.55
CA LEU A 298 -0.06 -6.76 37.84
C LEU A 298 0.55 -6.93 36.45
N ASN A 299 0.78 -5.86 35.71
CA ASN A 299 1.36 -5.94 34.37
C ASN A 299 2.80 -6.46 34.40
N GLU A 300 3.62 -6.00 35.34
CA GLU A 300 4.99 -6.49 35.50
C GLU A 300 5.03 -7.95 36.00
N LEU A 301 4.20 -8.28 36.99
CA LEU A 301 4.14 -9.63 37.56
C LEU A 301 3.66 -10.65 36.51
N PHE A 302 2.52 -10.38 35.86
CA PHE A 302 2.01 -11.25 34.81
C PHE A 302 2.85 -11.19 33.55
N GLY A 303 3.55 -10.09 33.26
CA GLY A 303 4.55 -10.05 32.20
C GLY A 303 5.73 -11.00 32.46
N LYS A 304 6.16 -11.15 33.72
CA LYS A 304 7.15 -12.17 34.09
C LYS A 304 6.60 -13.58 33.93
N PHE A 305 5.34 -13.80 34.28
CA PHE A 305 4.69 -15.10 34.08
C PHE A 305 4.48 -15.43 32.60
N ASP A 306 4.18 -14.44 31.76
CA ASP A 306 4.12 -14.59 30.30
C ASP A 306 5.50 -15.00 29.74
N GLN A 307 6.59 -14.44 30.28
CA GLN A 307 7.96 -14.83 29.92
C GLN A 307 8.24 -16.29 30.30
N ILE A 308 7.95 -16.68 31.54
CA ILE A 308 8.14 -18.06 32.03
C ILE A 308 7.29 -19.03 31.20
N ALA A 309 6.04 -18.67 30.90
CA ALA A 309 5.15 -19.48 30.07
C ALA A 309 5.74 -19.70 28.66
N LYS A 310 6.29 -18.66 28.05
CA LYS A 310 6.95 -18.75 26.74
C LYS A 310 8.21 -19.61 26.77
N GLU A 311 9.02 -19.50 27.83
CA GLU A 311 10.24 -20.29 28.02
C GLU A 311 9.95 -21.80 28.15
N HIS A 312 8.79 -22.15 28.73
CA HIS A 312 8.35 -23.55 28.90
C HIS A 312 7.27 -23.99 27.89
N GLU A 313 7.09 -23.26 26.79
CA GLU A 313 6.09 -23.60 25.74
C GLU A 313 4.65 -23.81 26.27
N CYS A 314 4.28 -23.05 27.28
CA CYS A 314 2.93 -23.00 27.83
C CYS A 314 2.18 -21.79 27.25
N MET A 315 0.95 -22.00 26.79
CA MET A 315 0.09 -20.93 26.32
C MET A 315 -0.75 -20.38 27.46
N ARG A 316 -0.66 -19.07 27.72
CA ARG A 316 -1.65 -18.38 28.56
C ARG A 316 -3.02 -18.41 27.90
N ILE A 317 -4.02 -18.89 28.64
CA ILE A 317 -5.42 -18.84 28.23
C ILE A 317 -6.06 -17.57 28.75
N LYS A 318 -6.05 -17.35 30.08
CA LYS A 318 -6.76 -16.23 30.70
C LYS A 318 -6.15 -15.80 32.03
N ILE A 319 -6.52 -14.60 32.46
CA ILE A 319 -6.32 -14.14 33.83
C ILE A 319 -7.72 -14.01 34.47
N LEU A 320 -7.90 -14.67 35.61
CA LEU A 320 -9.15 -14.73 36.36
C LEU A 320 -8.92 -14.09 37.74
N GLY A 321 -8.98 -12.76 37.80
CA GLY A 321 -8.64 -12.03 39.02
C GLY A 321 -7.13 -12.11 39.30
N ASP A 322 -6.76 -12.74 40.41
CA ASP A 322 -5.39 -13.05 40.84
C ASP A 322 -4.87 -14.41 40.36
N CYS A 323 -5.72 -15.21 39.72
CA CYS A 323 -5.35 -16.50 39.18
C CYS A 323 -4.84 -16.39 37.72
N TYR A 324 -3.65 -16.94 37.49
CA TYR A 324 -3.04 -17.09 36.18
C TYR A 324 -3.30 -18.50 35.63
N TYR A 325 -3.87 -18.56 34.43
CA TYR A 325 -4.36 -19.80 33.82
C TYR A 325 -3.66 -20.11 32.48
N CYS A 326 -3.00 -21.26 32.38
CA CYS A 326 -2.28 -21.69 31.17
C CYS A 326 -2.42 -23.18 30.85
N VAL A 327 -2.12 -23.51 29.59
CA VAL A 327 -2.17 -24.87 29.06
C VAL A 327 -0.93 -25.15 28.22
N SER A 328 -0.30 -26.31 28.41
CA SER A 328 0.72 -26.85 27.50
C SER A 328 0.11 -27.90 26.56
N GLY A 329 0.59 -27.97 25.33
CA GLY A 329 0.02 -28.81 24.27
C GLY A 329 -1.09 -28.14 23.43
N LEU A 330 -1.23 -26.80 23.51
CA LEU A 330 -2.12 -26.00 22.67
C LEU A 330 -1.35 -24.86 21.96
N PRO A 331 -1.71 -24.52 20.70
CA PRO A 331 -2.70 -25.16 19.84
C PRO A 331 -2.13 -26.39 19.12
N LEU A 332 -0.84 -26.68 19.32
CA LEU A 332 -0.12 -27.82 18.77
C LEU A 332 0.15 -28.79 19.93
N SER A 333 -0.14 -30.08 19.71
CA SER A 333 0.16 -31.12 20.69
C SER A 333 1.68 -31.24 20.86
N LEU A 334 2.13 -31.26 22.12
CA LEU A 334 3.54 -31.39 22.51
C LEU A 334 3.69 -32.68 23.33
N PRO A 335 4.74 -33.49 23.12
CA PRO A 335 4.92 -34.73 23.87
C PRO A 335 5.27 -34.47 25.35
N ASP A 336 6.05 -33.41 25.64
CA ASP A 336 6.55 -33.08 26.98
C ASP A 336 5.63 -32.12 27.75
N HIS A 337 4.35 -32.03 27.36
CA HIS A 337 3.40 -31.04 27.86
C HIS A 337 3.28 -31.03 29.40
N ALA A 338 3.30 -32.20 30.05
CA ALA A 338 3.22 -32.34 31.51
C ALA A 338 4.49 -31.83 32.21
N ILE A 339 5.66 -32.15 31.68
CA ILE A 339 6.96 -31.72 32.21
C ILE A 339 7.07 -30.20 32.12
N ASN A 340 6.67 -29.63 30.98
CA ASN A 340 6.66 -28.20 30.73
C ASN A 340 5.78 -27.44 31.73
N CYS A 341 4.54 -27.90 31.95
CA CYS A 341 3.65 -27.30 32.95
C CYS A 341 4.22 -27.37 34.38
N VAL A 342 4.77 -28.52 34.80
CA VAL A 342 5.34 -28.65 36.15
C VAL A 342 6.57 -27.75 36.33
N ARG A 343 7.45 -27.66 35.32
CA ARG A 343 8.60 -26.73 35.34
C ARG A 343 8.17 -25.28 35.48
N MET A 344 7.18 -24.88 34.68
CA MET A 344 6.58 -23.55 34.76
C MET A 344 6.04 -23.27 36.16
N GLY A 345 5.29 -24.20 36.76
CA GLY A 345 4.75 -24.05 38.12
C GLY A 345 5.84 -23.86 39.18
N LEU A 346 6.92 -24.63 39.10
CA LEU A 346 8.07 -24.50 40.02
C LEU A 346 8.76 -23.13 39.86
N ASP A 347 8.95 -22.67 38.62
CA ASP A 347 9.59 -21.40 38.33
C ASP A 347 8.73 -20.20 38.74
N MET A 348 7.40 -20.30 38.61
CA MET A 348 6.44 -19.33 39.14
C MET A 348 6.52 -19.21 40.67
N CYS A 349 6.53 -20.35 41.39
CA CYS A 349 6.72 -20.38 42.84
C CYS A 349 8.06 -19.74 43.24
N ARG A 350 9.14 -19.99 42.49
CA ARG A 350 10.46 -19.37 42.73
C ARG A 350 10.45 -17.86 42.49
N ALA A 351 9.78 -17.40 41.43
CA ALA A 351 9.66 -15.97 41.14
C ALA A 351 8.96 -15.22 42.28
N ILE A 352 7.84 -15.75 42.78
CA ILE A 352 7.13 -15.18 43.94
C ILE A 352 7.97 -15.26 45.21
N ARG A 353 8.72 -16.36 45.45
CA ARG A 353 9.63 -16.47 46.60
C ARG A 353 10.70 -15.38 46.58
N LYS A 354 11.33 -15.14 45.43
CA LYS A 354 12.33 -14.06 45.23
C LYS A 354 11.71 -12.68 45.44
N LEU A 355 10.50 -12.47 44.96
CA LEU A 355 9.75 -11.23 45.13
C LEU A 355 9.41 -10.96 46.61
N ARG A 356 8.94 -11.98 47.34
CA ARG A 356 8.72 -11.91 48.79
C ARG A 356 10.00 -11.58 49.55
N ALA A 357 11.11 -12.26 49.23
CA ALA A 357 12.40 -12.02 49.88
C ALA A 357 12.93 -10.59 49.67
N ALA A 358 12.70 -10.02 48.48
CA ALA A 358 13.16 -8.66 48.16
C ALA A 358 12.28 -7.54 48.73
N THR A 359 10.97 -7.77 48.84
CA THR A 359 9.98 -6.72 49.17
C THR A 359 9.48 -6.80 50.60
N GLY A 360 9.64 -7.95 51.27
CA GLY A 360 9.10 -8.21 52.61
C GLY A 360 7.57 -8.37 52.67
N VAL A 361 6.88 -8.38 51.51
CA VAL A 361 5.42 -8.55 51.44
C VAL A 361 5.07 -10.02 51.62
N ASP A 362 4.12 -10.32 52.51
CA ASP A 362 3.62 -11.68 52.74
C ASP A 362 2.69 -12.15 51.60
N ILE A 363 3.31 -12.59 50.51
CA ILE A 363 2.65 -13.22 49.36
C ILE A 363 3.22 -14.62 49.09
N ASN A 364 2.39 -15.49 48.52
CA ASN A 364 2.80 -16.81 48.09
C ASN A 364 2.01 -17.24 46.85
N MET A 365 2.30 -18.41 46.29
CA MET A 365 1.58 -18.93 45.13
C MET A 365 1.11 -20.35 45.36
N ARG A 366 -0.13 -20.66 45.00
CA ARG A 366 -0.64 -22.03 44.90
C ARG A 366 -0.68 -22.42 43.43
N VAL A 367 -0.23 -23.63 43.11
CA VAL A 367 -0.21 -24.13 41.73
C VAL A 367 -0.81 -25.52 41.69
N GLY A 368 -1.86 -25.70 40.88
CA GLY A 368 -2.48 -26.98 40.58
C GLY A 368 -2.28 -27.35 39.11
N VAL A 369 -1.90 -28.60 38.85
CA VAL A 369 -1.68 -29.12 37.49
C VAL A 369 -2.40 -30.45 37.30
N HIS A 370 -3.10 -30.57 36.18
CA HIS A 370 -3.74 -31.81 35.75
C HIS A 370 -3.46 -32.04 34.26
N SER A 371 -3.57 -33.29 33.79
CA SER A 371 -3.29 -33.64 32.39
C SER A 371 -4.36 -34.55 31.83
N GLY A 372 -4.88 -34.20 30.66
CA GLY A 372 -6.06 -34.82 30.07
C GLY A 372 -6.36 -34.30 28.66
N SER A 373 -7.64 -34.16 28.34
CA SER A 373 -8.16 -33.69 27.06
C SER A 373 -9.01 -32.43 27.24
N VAL A 374 -9.03 -31.55 26.23
CA VAL A 374 -9.79 -30.29 26.30
C VAL A 374 -10.46 -29.97 24.98
N LEU A 375 -11.61 -29.30 25.05
CA LEU A 375 -12.19 -28.55 23.96
C LEU A 375 -11.70 -27.11 24.06
N CYS A 376 -11.18 -26.54 22.99
CA CYS A 376 -10.64 -25.18 22.97
C CYS A 376 -11.23 -24.38 21.81
N GLY A 377 -11.47 -23.09 22.00
CA GLY A 377 -12.18 -22.30 21.00
C GLY A 377 -12.68 -20.96 21.50
N VAL A 378 -13.62 -20.40 20.74
CA VAL A 378 -14.30 -19.13 21.05
C VAL A 378 -15.81 -19.37 21.05
N ILE A 379 -16.51 -18.81 22.03
CA ILE A 379 -17.98 -18.81 22.13
C ILE A 379 -18.52 -17.38 22.28
N GLY A 380 -19.79 -17.19 21.89
CA GLY A 380 -20.50 -15.92 21.97
C GLY A 380 -20.27 -14.99 20.77
N LEU A 381 -20.97 -13.86 20.78
CA LEU A 381 -20.95 -12.87 19.70
C LEU A 381 -20.10 -11.63 20.04
N GLN A 382 -19.84 -11.39 21.32
CA GLN A 382 -19.04 -10.26 21.81
C GLN A 382 -17.96 -10.72 22.80
N LYS A 383 -16.87 -9.95 22.93
CA LYS A 383 -15.73 -10.24 23.83
C LYS A 383 -15.12 -11.62 23.57
N TRP A 384 -14.81 -11.87 22.30
CA TRP A 384 -14.18 -13.12 21.87
C TRP A 384 -12.87 -13.35 22.60
N GLN A 385 -12.80 -14.47 23.32
CA GLN A 385 -11.63 -14.91 24.05
C GLN A 385 -11.43 -16.39 23.74
N TYR A 386 -10.19 -16.76 23.43
CA TYR A 386 -9.82 -18.15 23.29
C TYR A 386 -9.83 -18.79 24.69
N ASP A 387 -10.71 -19.76 24.89
CA ASP A 387 -10.91 -20.43 26.17
C ASP A 387 -10.94 -21.95 25.99
N VAL A 388 -10.95 -22.68 27.10
CA VAL A 388 -10.95 -24.14 27.11
C VAL A 388 -11.97 -24.71 28.09
N TRP A 389 -12.57 -25.84 27.73
CA TRP A 389 -13.64 -26.51 28.46
C TRP A 389 -13.38 -28.02 28.53
N SER A 390 -13.48 -28.59 29.73
CA SER A 390 -13.53 -30.04 30.00
C SER A 390 -13.70 -30.27 31.51
N HIS A 391 -14.07 -31.49 31.90
CA HIS A 391 -13.92 -31.98 33.28
C HIS A 391 -12.47 -31.88 33.77
N ASP A 392 -11.49 -32.11 32.89
CA ASP A 392 -10.05 -32.07 33.22
C ASP A 392 -9.60 -30.65 33.64
N VAL A 393 -10.16 -29.63 33.00
CA VAL A 393 -9.95 -28.21 33.37
C VAL A 393 -10.54 -27.92 34.75
N THR A 394 -11.73 -28.46 35.02
CA THR A 394 -12.39 -28.30 36.32
C THR A 394 -11.58 -28.97 37.43
N LEU A 395 -11.05 -30.16 37.18
CA LEU A 395 -10.17 -30.87 38.11
C LEU A 395 -8.89 -30.07 38.41
N ALA A 396 -8.23 -29.49 37.40
CA ALA A 396 -7.06 -28.63 37.59
C ALA A 396 -7.34 -27.42 38.50
N ASN A 397 -8.52 -26.80 38.36
CA ASN A 397 -8.95 -25.69 39.22
C ASN A 397 -9.12 -26.14 40.68
N HIS A 398 -9.72 -27.31 40.92
CA HIS A 398 -9.84 -27.87 42.28
C HIS A 398 -8.48 -28.29 42.87
N MET A 399 -7.53 -28.72 42.03
CA MET A 399 -6.16 -29.01 42.43
C MET A 399 -5.41 -27.76 42.91
N GLU A 400 -5.64 -26.59 42.29
CA GLU A 400 -5.10 -25.33 42.83
C GLU A 400 -5.75 -24.97 44.16
N ALA A 401 -7.09 -25.01 44.20
CA ALA A 401 -7.85 -24.62 45.40
C ALA A 401 -7.51 -25.47 46.63
N GLY A 402 -7.27 -26.78 46.41
CA GLY A 402 -6.80 -27.73 47.43
C GLY A 402 -5.29 -27.69 47.69
N GLY A 403 -4.53 -26.96 46.87
CA GLY A 403 -3.07 -26.93 46.86
C GLY A 403 -2.43 -26.25 48.08
N VAL A 404 -1.16 -26.57 48.28
CA VAL A 404 -0.34 -26.01 49.37
C VAL A 404 0.47 -24.81 48.86
N PRO A 405 0.43 -23.65 49.53
CA PRO A 405 1.20 -22.47 49.11
C PRO A 405 2.72 -22.76 48.99
N GLY A 406 3.30 -22.41 47.85
CA GLY A 406 4.71 -22.58 47.50
C GLY A 406 5.06 -23.95 46.89
N ARG A 407 4.07 -24.84 46.72
CA ARG A 407 4.22 -26.18 46.15
C ARG A 407 3.37 -26.32 44.87
N VAL A 408 3.76 -27.27 44.01
CA VAL A 408 3.00 -27.66 42.81
C VAL A 408 2.25 -28.95 43.11
N HIS A 409 0.91 -28.91 43.02
CA HIS A 409 0.02 -30.03 43.29
C HIS A 409 -0.42 -30.68 41.97
N ILE A 410 -0.18 -31.99 41.83
CA ILE A 410 -0.43 -32.76 40.62
C ILE A 410 -1.36 -33.95 40.89
N THR A 411 -2.09 -34.41 39.86
CA THR A 411 -2.88 -35.65 39.93
C THR A 411 -2.05 -36.87 39.50
N GLY A 412 -2.55 -38.08 39.75
CA GLY A 412 -1.94 -39.32 39.26
C GLY A 412 -1.77 -39.38 37.74
N ALA A 413 -2.72 -38.83 36.98
CA ALA A 413 -2.62 -38.73 35.52
C ALA A 413 -1.38 -37.92 35.07
N THR A 414 -1.13 -36.78 35.72
CA THR A 414 0.07 -35.98 35.46
C THR A 414 1.33 -36.71 35.89
N LEU A 415 1.33 -37.37 37.06
CA LEU A 415 2.49 -38.14 37.54
C LEU A 415 2.92 -39.23 36.55
N ALA A 416 1.97 -39.95 35.96
CA ALA A 416 2.26 -40.98 34.96
C ALA A 416 3.01 -40.41 33.74
N LEU A 417 2.67 -39.19 33.32
CA LEU A 417 3.30 -38.49 32.20
C LEU A 417 4.65 -37.84 32.55
N LEU A 418 4.95 -37.63 33.84
CA LEU A 418 6.25 -37.13 34.27
C LEU A 418 7.36 -38.20 34.19
N ALA A 419 7.00 -39.48 34.04
CA ALA A 419 7.92 -40.60 33.85
C ALA A 419 9.12 -40.64 34.84
N GLY A 420 8.88 -40.25 36.10
CA GLY A 420 9.91 -40.22 37.15
C GLY A 420 10.88 -39.02 37.08
N ALA A 421 10.61 -38.00 36.27
CA ALA A 421 11.46 -36.81 36.15
C ALA A 421 11.58 -35.97 37.43
N TYR A 422 10.63 -36.11 38.36
CA TYR A 422 10.61 -35.39 39.64
C TYR A 422 10.27 -36.33 40.79
N ALA A 423 10.87 -36.08 41.95
CA ALA A 423 10.44 -36.70 43.20
C ALA A 423 9.13 -36.06 43.67
N VAL A 424 8.22 -36.88 44.21
CA VAL A 424 6.90 -36.46 44.65
C VAL A 424 6.57 -36.98 46.05
N GLU A 425 5.78 -36.21 46.76
CA GLU A 425 5.25 -36.48 48.09
C GLU A 425 3.75 -36.81 47.97
N ASP A 426 3.26 -37.84 48.67
CA ASP A 426 1.83 -38.11 48.76
C ASP A 426 1.12 -36.98 49.51
N ALA A 427 0.15 -36.33 48.85
CA ALA A 427 -0.75 -35.40 49.49
C ALA A 427 -1.84 -36.21 50.20
N GLY A 428 -1.59 -36.69 51.42
CA GLY A 428 -2.45 -37.64 52.14
C GLY A 428 -3.95 -37.30 52.25
N MET A 429 -4.76 -38.28 52.70
CA MET A 429 -6.25 -38.31 52.64
C MET A 429 -7.06 -37.18 53.31
N GLU A 430 -6.43 -36.18 53.94
CA GLU A 430 -7.12 -34.94 54.33
C GLU A 430 -7.28 -34.01 53.13
N HIS A 431 -8.06 -34.44 52.14
CA HIS A 431 -8.45 -33.62 51.01
C HIS A 431 -9.08 -32.32 51.54
N ARG A 432 -8.35 -31.21 51.42
CA ARG A 432 -8.78 -29.88 51.88
C ARG A 432 -9.97 -29.36 51.06
N ASP A 433 -10.05 -29.80 49.81
CA ASP A 433 -11.17 -29.50 48.91
C ASP A 433 -12.20 -30.66 48.92
N PRO A 434 -13.50 -30.38 49.10
CA PRO A 434 -14.55 -31.40 49.12
C PRO A 434 -14.65 -32.21 47.82
N TYR A 435 -14.42 -31.58 46.66
CA TYR A 435 -14.59 -32.21 45.36
C TYR A 435 -13.54 -33.30 45.13
N LEU A 436 -12.28 -33.03 45.46
CA LEU A 436 -11.20 -34.03 45.36
C LEU A 436 -11.45 -35.22 46.28
N ARG A 437 -12.05 -34.99 47.46
CA ARG A 437 -12.41 -36.04 48.42
C ARG A 437 -13.48 -36.98 47.86
N GLU A 438 -14.47 -36.42 47.17
CA GLU A 438 -15.55 -37.19 46.54
C GLU A 438 -15.06 -37.99 45.33
N LEU A 439 -14.13 -37.44 44.56
CA LEU A 439 -13.55 -38.09 43.39
C LEU A 439 -12.65 -39.29 43.75
N GLY A 440 -11.98 -39.23 44.91
CA GLY A 440 -11.14 -40.32 45.43
C GLY A 440 -9.86 -40.57 44.63
N GLU A 441 -9.44 -39.64 43.76
CA GLU A 441 -8.21 -39.78 42.98
C GLU A 441 -6.95 -39.51 43.81
N PRO A 442 -5.86 -40.28 43.61
CA PRO A 442 -4.60 -40.03 44.29
C PRO A 442 -3.93 -38.76 43.76
N THR A 443 -3.44 -37.93 44.68
CA THR A 443 -2.79 -36.64 44.37
C THR A 443 -1.43 -36.49 45.06
N TYR A 444 -0.54 -35.70 44.46
CA TYR A 444 0.87 -35.63 44.86
C TYR A 444 1.40 -34.20 44.85
N LEU A 445 2.35 -33.88 45.73
CA LEU A 445 3.08 -32.62 45.74
C LEU A 445 4.48 -32.81 45.14
N VAL A 446 4.82 -32.01 44.13
CA VAL A 446 6.15 -32.07 43.51
C VAL A 446 7.20 -31.49 44.48
N ILE A 447 8.34 -32.16 44.57
CA ILE A 447 9.52 -31.70 45.30
C ILE A 447 10.42 -30.95 44.32
N ASP A 448 10.71 -29.67 44.60
CA ASP A 448 11.62 -28.88 43.76
C ASP A 448 13.06 -29.36 43.99
N PRO A 449 13.74 -29.96 42.99
CA PRO A 449 15.11 -30.43 43.17
C PRO A 449 16.11 -29.30 43.45
N ARG A 450 15.71 -28.04 43.21
CA ARG A 450 16.55 -26.84 43.37
C ARG A 450 16.32 -26.12 44.70
N ALA A 451 15.44 -26.63 45.56
CA ALA A 451 15.11 -25.94 46.82
C ALA A 451 16.29 -25.92 47.80
N GLU A 452 17.05 -27.01 47.90
CA GLU A 452 18.15 -27.14 48.87
C GLU A 452 19.39 -26.30 48.49
N GLU A 453 19.69 -26.15 47.20
CA GLU A 453 20.83 -25.34 46.74
C GLU A 453 20.66 -23.81 46.94
N GLU A 454 19.41 -23.33 47.02
CA GLU A 454 19.11 -21.90 47.19
C GLU A 454 19.08 -21.45 48.66
N ASP A 455 18.74 -22.33 49.62
CA ASP A 455 18.76 -21.99 51.06
C ASP A 455 20.20 -21.76 51.58
N GLU A 456 21.21 -22.43 51.00
CA GLU A 456 22.63 -22.21 51.36
C GLU A 456 23.23 -20.92 50.75
N LYS A 457 22.69 -20.45 49.61
CA LYS A 457 23.10 -19.18 48.96
C LYS A 457 22.25 -17.98 49.40
N GLY A 458 21.36 -18.17 50.38
CA GLY A 458 20.36 -17.22 50.87
C GLY A 458 20.88 -15.97 51.60
N THR A 459 22.10 -15.50 51.33
CA THR A 459 22.61 -14.20 51.80
C THR A 459 22.72 -13.19 50.65
N ALA A 460 21.66 -13.05 49.84
CA ALA A 460 21.51 -11.93 48.92
C ALA A 460 20.58 -10.85 49.51
N GLY A 461 20.82 -10.44 50.75
CA GLY A 461 20.19 -9.26 51.38
C GLY A 461 20.70 -7.92 50.84
N GLY A 462 21.09 -7.85 49.57
CA GLY A 462 22.14 -6.93 49.12
C GLY A 462 21.76 -5.74 48.24
N LEU A 463 20.48 -5.47 47.96
CA LEU A 463 20.13 -4.29 47.13
C LEU A 463 19.16 -3.30 47.76
N LEU A 464 18.38 -3.70 48.77
CA LEU A 464 17.37 -2.82 49.41
C LEU A 464 17.65 -2.52 50.89
N SER A 465 18.65 -3.16 51.52
CA SER A 465 19.13 -2.79 52.87
C SER A 465 19.76 -1.39 52.94
N SER A 466 20.15 -0.80 51.80
CA SER A 466 20.61 0.59 51.74
C SER A 466 19.48 1.64 51.73
N LEU A 467 18.20 1.22 51.75
CA LEU A 467 17.02 2.10 51.71
C LEU A 467 16.24 2.15 53.04
N GLU A 468 16.80 1.60 54.13
CA GLU A 468 16.19 1.55 55.48
C GLU A 468 15.81 2.92 56.08
N GLY A 469 16.18 4.04 55.44
CA GLY A 469 15.82 5.39 55.89
C GLY A 469 14.45 5.93 55.43
N LEU A 470 13.76 5.29 54.48
CA LEU A 470 12.47 5.78 53.95
C LEU A 470 11.37 4.74 54.18
N LYS A 471 10.44 5.02 55.11
CA LYS A 471 9.19 4.27 55.29
C LYS A 471 8.31 4.37 54.03
N MET A 472 8.61 3.58 53.02
CA MET A 472 7.77 3.44 51.82
C MET A 472 6.65 2.43 52.05
N ARG A 473 5.51 2.64 51.37
CA ARG A 473 4.41 1.66 51.38
C ARG A 473 4.86 0.36 50.69
N PRO A 474 4.45 -0.81 51.18
CA PRO A 474 4.81 -2.11 50.58
C PRO A 474 4.44 -2.23 49.10
N SER A 475 3.30 -1.64 48.68
CA SER A 475 2.89 -1.56 47.27
C SER A 475 3.91 -0.86 46.38
N LEU A 476 4.52 0.23 46.86
CA LEU A 476 5.46 1.03 46.08
C LEU A 476 6.84 0.35 45.95
N LEU A 477 7.26 -0.35 47.01
CA LEU A 477 8.46 -1.20 46.98
C LEU A 477 8.30 -2.35 45.98
N MET A 478 7.12 -2.97 45.99
CA MET A 478 6.75 -4.02 45.05
C MET A 478 6.79 -3.52 43.60
N THR A 479 6.14 -2.39 43.29
CA THR A 479 6.12 -1.82 41.93
C THR A 479 7.54 -1.49 41.45
N ARG A 480 8.38 -0.85 42.27
CA ARG A 480 9.77 -0.52 41.89
C ARG A 480 10.65 -1.73 41.65
N TYR A 481 10.51 -2.77 42.47
CA TYR A 481 11.26 -4.00 42.28
C TYR A 481 10.80 -4.73 41.02
N LEU A 482 9.50 -4.77 40.76
CA LEU A 482 8.92 -5.37 39.57
C LEU A 482 9.33 -4.65 38.28
N GLU A 483 9.44 -3.32 38.29
CA GLU A 483 9.97 -2.55 37.15
C GLU A 483 11.39 -3.01 36.74
N SER A 484 12.20 -3.51 37.68
CA SER A 484 13.52 -4.07 37.37
C SER A 484 13.47 -5.37 36.56
N TRP A 485 12.32 -6.06 36.53
CA TRP A 485 12.12 -7.25 35.70
C TRP A 485 11.96 -6.88 34.23
N GLY A 486 11.59 -5.64 33.91
CA GLY A 486 11.48 -5.13 32.56
C GLY A 486 10.44 -5.86 31.72
N ALA A 487 9.22 -6.02 32.22
CA ALA A 487 8.17 -6.67 31.45
C ALA A 487 7.81 -5.85 30.20
N ALA A 488 7.50 -6.56 29.11
CA ALA A 488 6.95 -5.90 27.94
C ALA A 488 5.58 -5.28 28.28
N LYS A 489 5.30 -4.09 27.75
CA LYS A 489 3.99 -3.43 27.91
C LYS A 489 2.98 -3.96 26.87
N PRO A 490 1.66 -3.96 27.16
CA PRO A 490 0.60 -4.20 26.18
C PRO A 490 0.86 -3.41 24.93
N PHE A 491 0.91 -4.11 23.78
CA PHE A 491 1.12 -3.47 22.48
C PHE A 491 2.47 -2.72 22.32
N ALA A 492 3.47 -2.93 23.19
CA ALA A 492 4.78 -2.26 23.07
C ALA A 492 5.47 -2.52 21.72
N HIS A 493 5.30 -3.74 21.18
CA HIS A 493 5.80 -4.13 19.87
C HIS A 493 5.19 -3.33 18.70
N LEU A 494 4.07 -2.63 18.93
CA LEU A 494 3.45 -1.75 17.93
C LEU A 494 4.22 -0.43 17.72
N SER A 495 5.13 -0.09 18.64
CA SER A 495 5.82 1.22 18.66
C SER A 495 7.25 1.20 18.10
N HIS A 496 7.84 0.02 17.87
CA HIS A 496 9.11 -0.10 17.14
C HIS A 496 8.87 -0.06 15.62
N GLY A 497 8.50 1.12 15.12
CA GLY A 497 8.90 1.50 13.76
C GLY A 497 10.38 1.86 13.80
N ASP A 498 11.16 1.43 12.81
CA ASP A 498 12.57 1.76 12.60
C ASP A 498 12.81 3.28 12.59
N SER A 499 12.92 3.86 13.78
CA SER A 499 13.33 5.23 14.01
C SER A 499 14.57 5.17 14.89
N PRO A 500 15.69 5.80 14.48
CA PRO A 500 16.93 5.71 15.23
C PRO A 500 16.72 6.29 16.62
N VAL A 501 17.19 5.54 17.61
CA VAL A 501 17.21 5.87 19.03
C VAL A 501 17.60 7.33 19.21
N SER A 502 16.64 8.16 19.60
CA SER A 502 16.89 9.48 20.17
C SER A 502 16.90 9.32 21.68
N THR A 503 18.07 8.98 22.21
CA THR A 503 18.43 9.19 23.62
C THR A 503 18.30 10.67 23.95
N SER A 504 17.27 11.05 24.72
CA SER A 504 17.34 12.22 25.58
C SER A 504 16.14 12.31 26.54
N THR A 505 16.32 11.81 27.77
CA THR A 505 16.12 12.63 28.97
C THR A 505 16.91 12.01 30.14
N PRO A 506 17.72 12.78 30.87
CA PRO A 506 18.64 12.26 31.87
C PRO A 506 17.89 12.03 33.19
N LEU A 507 17.98 10.81 33.73
CA LEU A 507 17.85 10.59 35.17
C LEU A 507 19.22 10.85 35.82
N PRO A 508 19.26 11.45 37.02
CA PRO A 508 20.51 11.89 37.64
C PRO A 508 21.35 10.68 38.08
N GLU A 509 22.46 10.45 37.39
CA GLU A 509 23.58 9.63 37.86
C GLU A 509 24.20 10.28 39.09
N LYS A 510 23.94 9.70 40.27
CA LYS A 510 24.89 9.67 41.39
C LYS A 510 24.41 8.69 42.44
N THR A 511 24.69 7.40 42.19
CA THR A 511 25.13 6.39 43.17
C THR A 511 24.95 5.00 42.55
N LEU A 512 26.06 4.40 42.12
CA LEU A 512 26.40 2.96 42.11
C LEU A 512 27.43 2.67 41.02
N ALA A 513 28.56 3.38 41.11
CA ALA A 513 29.81 2.94 40.50
C ALA A 513 30.56 2.07 41.51
N SER A 514 30.10 0.83 41.66
CA SER A 514 30.92 -0.27 42.17
C SER A 514 30.16 -1.55 41.86
N PHE A 515 30.65 -2.34 40.92
CA PHE A 515 30.69 -3.80 40.91
C PHE A 515 30.82 -4.26 39.46
N SER A 516 32.07 -4.26 39.01
CA SER A 516 32.51 -5.08 37.90
C SER A 516 32.99 -6.44 38.41
N THR A 517 32.70 -7.46 37.59
CA THR A 517 33.51 -8.66 37.27
C THR A 517 33.60 -9.85 38.23
N GLN A 518 32.95 -10.96 37.84
CA GLN A 518 33.58 -12.24 37.41
C GLN A 518 32.45 -13.26 37.08
N TRP A 519 32.16 -13.60 35.82
CA TRP A 519 32.80 -14.57 34.90
C TRP A 519 32.17 -15.98 34.90
N SER A 520 31.72 -16.41 33.71
CA SER A 520 31.57 -17.80 33.19
C SER A 520 30.53 -17.76 32.05
N LEU A 521 30.84 -17.41 30.80
CA LEU A 521 31.50 -18.21 29.73
C LEU A 521 30.90 -19.60 29.47
N ASP A 522 29.86 -19.68 28.62
CA ASP A 522 29.71 -20.71 27.57
C ASP A 522 28.62 -20.24 26.58
N ARG A 523 28.98 -19.79 25.38
CA ARG A 523 29.14 -20.54 24.11
C ARG A 523 27.82 -20.82 23.37
N SER A 524 27.45 -19.89 22.48
CA SER A 524 26.87 -20.16 21.14
C SER A 524 26.42 -18.85 20.46
N ARG A 525 27.38 -18.02 20.01
CA ARG A 525 27.08 -16.96 19.04
C ARG A 525 27.11 -17.53 17.63
N THR A 526 25.92 -17.70 17.05
CA THR A 526 25.73 -17.63 15.60
C THR A 526 26.00 -16.19 15.14
N PRO A 527 26.67 -15.94 14.01
CA PRO A 527 26.95 -14.59 13.56
C PRO A 527 25.70 -14.02 12.89
N ARG A 528 24.93 -13.20 13.62
CA ARG A 528 24.01 -12.23 13.04
C ARG A 528 24.29 -10.88 13.69
N GLY A 529 24.55 -9.88 12.85
CA GLY A 529 24.74 -8.50 13.28
C GLY A 529 26.16 -7.98 13.09
N LEU A 530 26.68 -8.00 11.86
CA LEU A 530 27.78 -7.15 11.45
C LEU A 530 27.60 -6.70 9.98
N ASP A 531 26.39 -6.29 9.61
CA ASP A 531 26.10 -5.71 8.29
C ASP A 531 25.29 -4.40 8.35
N ASP A 532 24.93 -3.92 9.55
CA ASP A 532 23.94 -2.82 9.70
C ASP A 532 24.54 -1.41 9.88
N GLU A 533 25.86 -1.25 9.80
CA GLU A 533 26.55 0.05 10.02
C GLU A 533 27.33 0.58 8.79
N LEU A 534 26.97 0.16 7.58
CA LEU A 534 27.52 0.74 6.33
C LEU A 534 26.46 1.12 5.29
N ASP A 535 25.25 1.49 5.72
CA ASP A 535 24.13 1.79 4.82
C ASP A 535 24.17 3.26 4.34
N THR A 536 25.20 3.60 3.55
CA THR A 536 25.24 4.86 2.77
C THR A 536 23.98 4.96 1.89
N GLY A 537 23.35 6.14 1.81
CA GLY A 537 22.14 6.38 1.00
C GLY A 537 22.22 5.95 -0.48
N ASP A 538 23.43 5.72 -1.00
CA ASP A 538 23.70 5.14 -2.32
C ASP A 538 23.31 3.64 -2.42
N ALA A 539 23.35 2.86 -1.33
CA ALA A 539 22.91 1.46 -1.31
C ALA A 539 21.38 1.35 -1.41
N LYS A 540 20.65 2.18 -0.65
CA LYS A 540 19.19 2.35 -0.79
C LYS A 540 18.80 2.85 -2.19
N PHE A 541 19.62 3.70 -2.81
CA PHE A 541 19.44 4.17 -4.20
C PHE A 541 19.52 3.03 -5.21
N PHE A 542 20.59 2.22 -5.16
CA PHE A 542 20.71 1.08 -6.06
C PHE A 542 19.64 0.05 -5.80
N GLN A 543 19.25 -0.18 -4.54
CA GLN A 543 18.17 -1.10 -4.20
C GLN A 543 16.81 -0.62 -4.73
N VAL A 544 16.47 0.67 -4.65
CA VAL A 544 15.22 1.22 -5.22
C VAL A 544 15.22 1.14 -6.75
N ILE A 545 16.35 1.46 -7.41
CA ILE A 545 16.48 1.36 -8.87
C ILE A 545 16.47 -0.10 -9.33
N GLU A 546 17.13 -0.98 -8.60
CA GLU A 546 17.15 -2.43 -8.84
C GLU A 546 15.79 -3.04 -8.52
N GLN A 547 15.01 -2.52 -7.57
CA GLN A 547 13.63 -2.91 -7.32
C GLN A 547 12.71 -2.44 -8.46
N LEU A 548 12.87 -1.21 -8.96
CA LEU A 548 12.19 -0.69 -10.16
C LEU A 548 12.57 -1.48 -11.43
N ASN A 549 13.83 -1.92 -11.55
CA ASN A 549 14.32 -2.68 -12.71
C ASN A 549 14.07 -4.19 -12.60
N SER A 550 14.10 -4.78 -11.40
CA SER A 550 13.74 -6.19 -11.16
C SER A 550 12.24 -6.38 -11.24
N GLN A 551 11.42 -5.37 -10.92
CA GLN A 551 10.00 -5.37 -11.30
C GLN A 551 9.78 -5.33 -12.82
N LYS A 552 10.79 -4.99 -13.64
CA LYS A 552 10.77 -5.27 -15.09
C LYS A 552 10.96 -6.77 -15.42
N GLN A 553 11.12 -7.69 -14.45
CA GLN A 553 10.91 -9.13 -14.70
C GLN A 553 9.47 -9.45 -15.13
N TRP A 554 8.53 -8.50 -15.01
CA TRP A 554 7.23 -8.55 -15.70
C TRP A 554 7.27 -8.13 -17.17
N LYS A 555 8.47 -7.97 -17.78
CA LYS A 555 8.68 -7.96 -19.24
C LYS A 555 8.15 -9.23 -19.92
N GLN A 556 7.84 -10.30 -19.18
CA GLN A 556 7.01 -11.39 -19.68
C GLN A 556 5.54 -10.96 -19.71
N SER A 557 5.15 -10.55 -20.91
CA SER A 557 3.85 -10.07 -21.39
C SER A 557 2.63 -10.95 -21.09
N LYS A 558 2.26 -11.12 -19.82
CA LYS A 558 0.95 -11.74 -19.49
C LYS A 558 -0.21 -10.76 -19.65
N ASP A 559 0.02 -9.46 -19.46
CA ASP A 559 -1.07 -8.46 -19.39
C ASP A 559 -1.35 -7.75 -20.73
N PHE A 560 -0.38 -7.77 -21.67
CA PHE A 560 -0.46 -7.08 -22.97
C PHE A 560 -0.31 -8.03 -24.16
N ASN A 561 -0.94 -7.68 -25.28
CA ASN A 561 -0.64 -8.28 -26.58
C ASN A 561 0.62 -7.66 -27.19
N PRO A 562 1.61 -8.46 -27.65
CA PRO A 562 2.91 -7.92 -28.12
C PRO A 562 2.82 -7.11 -29.42
N LEU A 563 1.81 -7.41 -30.24
CA LEU A 563 1.58 -6.76 -31.54
C LEU A 563 0.70 -5.51 -31.41
N THR A 564 -0.49 -5.65 -30.81
CA THR A 564 -1.47 -4.57 -30.75
C THR A 564 -1.32 -3.67 -29.51
N LEU A 565 -0.56 -4.10 -28.51
CA LEU A 565 -0.41 -3.46 -27.18
C LEU A 565 -1.70 -3.36 -26.35
N TYR A 566 -2.81 -3.95 -26.80
CA TYR A 566 -4.06 -3.99 -26.02
C TYR A 566 -3.86 -4.76 -24.72
N PHE A 567 -4.57 -4.32 -23.68
CA PHE A 567 -4.73 -5.12 -22.47
C PHE A 567 -5.48 -6.42 -22.82
N ARG A 568 -5.06 -7.55 -22.25
CA ARG A 568 -5.78 -8.82 -22.45
C ARG A 568 -7.16 -8.79 -21.78
N GLU A 569 -7.29 -8.08 -20.67
CA GLU A 569 -8.57 -7.83 -20.00
C GLU A 569 -9.36 -6.72 -20.70
N LYS A 570 -10.59 -7.03 -21.13
CA LYS A 570 -11.44 -6.10 -21.89
C LYS A 570 -11.89 -4.89 -21.06
N GLU A 571 -12.12 -5.06 -19.77
CA GLU A 571 -12.57 -3.98 -18.88
C GLU A 571 -11.47 -2.94 -18.65
N MET A 572 -10.24 -3.41 -18.46
CA MET A 572 -9.03 -2.58 -18.39
C MET A 572 -8.86 -1.71 -19.64
N GLU A 573 -9.03 -2.31 -20.81
CA GLU A 573 -8.92 -1.60 -22.08
C GLU A 573 -10.00 -0.51 -22.22
N LYS A 574 -11.24 -0.81 -21.77
CA LYS A 574 -12.35 0.15 -21.80
C LYS A 574 -12.07 1.35 -20.89
N GLU A 575 -11.59 1.11 -19.67
CA GLU A 575 -11.25 2.16 -18.70
C GLU A 575 -10.10 3.05 -19.18
N TYR A 576 -9.04 2.45 -19.75
CA TYR A 576 -7.94 3.20 -20.34
C TYR A 576 -8.41 4.14 -21.48
N ARG A 577 -9.28 3.65 -22.37
CA ARG A 577 -9.78 4.44 -23.52
C ARG A 577 -10.73 5.58 -23.13
N LEU A 578 -11.47 5.41 -22.04
CA LEU A 578 -12.39 6.42 -21.52
C LEU A 578 -11.68 7.49 -20.66
N SER A 579 -10.39 7.34 -20.39
CA SER A 579 -9.63 8.29 -19.57
C SER A 579 -9.57 9.69 -20.21
N ALA A 580 -9.87 10.71 -19.41
CA ALA A 580 -9.88 12.11 -19.82
C ALA A 580 -8.46 12.65 -20.03
N ILE A 581 -8.26 13.50 -21.05
CA ILE A 581 -6.95 14.06 -21.40
C ILE A 581 -7.05 15.58 -21.52
N PRO A 582 -6.83 16.31 -20.41
CA PRO A 582 -6.94 17.78 -20.41
C PRO A 582 -5.83 18.48 -21.22
N ALA A 583 -4.72 17.79 -21.48
CA ALA A 583 -3.60 18.33 -22.27
C ALA A 583 -3.86 18.38 -23.79
N PHE A 584 -5.02 17.90 -24.26
CA PHE A 584 -5.30 17.73 -25.70
C PHE A 584 -5.15 19.03 -26.51
N LYS A 585 -5.62 20.16 -25.96
CA LYS A 585 -5.52 21.49 -26.59
C LYS A 585 -4.11 21.92 -26.98
N TYR A 586 -3.09 21.46 -26.24
CA TYR A 586 -1.71 21.80 -26.55
C TYR A 586 -1.17 21.01 -27.75
N TYR A 587 -1.68 19.81 -28.01
CA TYR A 587 -1.32 19.04 -29.21
C TYR A 587 -1.81 19.76 -30.47
N GLU A 588 -3.05 20.26 -30.43
CA GLU A 588 -3.63 21.02 -31.53
C GLU A 588 -2.87 22.31 -31.81
N ALA A 589 -2.44 23.03 -30.77
CA ALA A 589 -1.62 24.23 -30.92
C ALA A 589 -0.25 23.95 -31.58
N CYS A 590 0.40 22.83 -31.22
CA CYS A 590 1.68 22.46 -31.85
C CYS A 590 1.48 22.00 -33.31
N THR A 591 0.40 21.28 -33.61
CA THR A 591 0.04 20.89 -34.99
C THR A 591 -0.26 22.11 -35.86
N PHE A 592 -0.88 23.15 -35.29
CA PHE A 592 -1.07 24.43 -35.98
C PHE A 592 0.25 25.11 -36.36
N LEU A 593 1.30 25.00 -35.54
CA LEU A 593 2.62 25.55 -35.91
C LEU A 593 3.21 24.84 -37.14
N VAL A 594 3.02 23.52 -37.26
CA VAL A 594 3.43 22.76 -38.45
C VAL A 594 2.61 23.20 -39.67
N PHE A 595 1.30 23.35 -39.50
CA PHE A 595 0.39 23.87 -40.53
C PHE A 595 0.81 25.25 -41.02
N LEU A 596 1.07 26.18 -40.09
CA LEU A 596 1.49 27.55 -40.38
C LEU A 596 2.86 27.59 -41.08
N SER A 597 3.78 26.71 -40.67
CA SER A 597 5.10 26.60 -41.30
C SER A 597 4.98 26.12 -42.74
N ASN A 598 4.16 25.09 -43.01
CA ASN A 598 3.86 24.63 -44.37
C ASN A 598 3.26 25.77 -45.23
N PHE A 599 2.34 26.55 -44.68
CA PHE A 599 1.76 27.71 -45.37
C PHE A 599 2.82 28.76 -45.71
N ILE A 600 3.66 29.16 -44.75
CA ILE A 600 4.72 30.17 -44.96
C ILE A 600 5.71 29.69 -46.04
N ILE A 601 6.16 28.43 -45.97
CA ILE A 601 7.09 27.85 -46.96
C ILE A 601 6.48 27.89 -48.37
N GLN A 602 5.22 27.45 -48.50
CA GLN A 602 4.55 27.46 -49.79
C GLN A 602 4.33 28.88 -50.34
N MET A 603 4.05 29.86 -49.47
CA MET A 603 3.93 31.28 -49.85
C MET A 603 5.27 31.95 -50.22
N LEU A 604 6.39 31.46 -49.70
CA LEU A 604 7.74 31.96 -50.03
C LEU A 604 8.26 31.42 -51.36
N VAL A 605 7.92 30.17 -51.70
CA VAL A 605 8.51 29.45 -52.84
C VAL A 605 7.57 29.39 -54.05
N THR A 606 6.25 29.53 -53.85
CA THR A 606 5.24 29.45 -54.93
C THR A 606 4.78 30.85 -55.34
N ASN A 607 4.58 31.06 -56.65
CA ASN A 607 3.88 32.25 -57.15
C ASN A 607 2.40 32.23 -56.71
N ARG A 608 1.71 33.38 -56.75
CA ARG A 608 0.37 33.55 -56.14
C ARG A 608 -0.79 33.47 -57.15
N PRO A 609 -1.23 32.29 -57.63
CA PRO A 609 -2.47 32.19 -58.37
C PRO A 609 -3.66 32.37 -57.40
N PRO A 610 -4.74 33.06 -57.81
CA PRO A 610 -5.87 33.36 -56.94
C PRO A 610 -6.57 32.11 -56.39
N ALA A 611 -6.58 31.00 -57.15
CA ALA A 611 -7.17 29.73 -56.71
C ALA A 611 -6.43 29.09 -55.52
N LEU A 612 -5.11 29.23 -55.44
CA LEU A 612 -4.28 28.72 -54.35
C LEU A 612 -4.48 29.55 -53.06
N VAL A 613 -4.69 30.86 -53.20
CA VAL A 613 -5.03 31.75 -52.07
C VAL A 613 -6.40 31.39 -51.47
N ILE A 614 -7.40 31.07 -52.30
CA ILE A 614 -8.73 30.67 -51.83
C ILE A 614 -8.67 29.34 -51.06
N THR A 615 -7.97 28.33 -51.60
CA THR A 615 -7.84 27.02 -50.94
C THR A 615 -7.09 27.12 -49.60
N TYR A 616 -6.04 27.94 -49.52
CA TYR A 616 -5.37 28.24 -48.24
C TYR A 616 -6.26 29.00 -47.26
N SER A 617 -7.08 29.93 -47.73
CA SER A 617 -7.98 30.68 -46.85
C SER A 617 -9.04 29.76 -46.21
N ILE A 618 -9.59 28.82 -46.98
CA ILE A 618 -10.59 27.85 -46.49
C ILE A 618 -9.96 26.91 -45.45
N THR A 619 -8.82 26.31 -45.76
CA THR A 619 -8.12 25.39 -44.85
C THR A 619 -7.64 26.08 -43.57
N PHE A 620 -7.19 27.34 -43.66
CA PHE A 620 -6.80 28.16 -42.50
C PHE A 620 -8.01 28.48 -41.60
N LEU A 621 -9.15 28.84 -42.18
CA LEU A 621 -10.39 29.07 -41.42
C LEU A 621 -10.89 27.81 -40.71
N LEU A 622 -10.84 26.65 -41.39
CA LEU A 622 -11.21 25.36 -40.79
C LEU A 622 -10.30 25.01 -39.59
N PHE A 623 -8.99 25.23 -39.71
CA PHE A 623 -8.06 24.95 -38.61
C PHE A 623 -8.30 25.90 -37.42
N LEU A 624 -8.49 27.21 -37.69
CA LEU A 624 -8.82 28.19 -36.65
C LEU A 624 -10.12 27.87 -35.91
N LEU A 625 -11.14 27.35 -36.61
CA LEU A 625 -12.37 26.89 -35.99
C LEU A 625 -12.12 25.74 -35.00
N ILE A 626 -11.28 24.77 -35.37
CA ILE A 626 -10.91 23.65 -34.49
C ILE A 626 -10.14 24.15 -33.26
N LEU A 627 -9.20 25.09 -33.44
CA LEU A 627 -8.49 25.72 -32.32
C LEU A 627 -9.43 26.49 -31.40
N PHE A 628 -10.39 27.22 -31.95
CA PHE A 628 -11.40 27.93 -31.16
C PHE A 628 -12.23 26.97 -30.31
N VAL A 629 -12.64 25.82 -30.86
CA VAL A 629 -13.36 24.77 -30.09
C VAL A 629 -12.50 24.22 -28.95
N CYS A 630 -11.20 24.03 -29.17
CA CYS A 630 -10.28 23.47 -28.16
C CYS A 630 -9.88 24.48 -27.07
N PHE A 631 -9.83 25.78 -27.38
CA PHE A 631 -9.44 26.86 -26.46
C PHE A 631 -10.61 27.73 -25.99
N SER A 632 -11.86 27.34 -26.28
CA SER A 632 -13.06 28.13 -25.96
C SER A 632 -13.16 28.49 -24.48
N GLU A 633 -12.69 27.61 -23.59
CA GLU A 633 -12.67 27.83 -22.14
C GLU A 633 -11.63 28.87 -21.71
N ASP A 634 -10.39 28.78 -22.21
CA ASP A 634 -9.32 29.71 -21.87
C ASP A 634 -9.56 31.09 -22.48
N LEU A 635 -10.08 31.13 -23.72
CA LEU A 635 -10.42 32.37 -24.42
C LEU A 635 -11.55 33.13 -23.72
N MET A 636 -12.56 32.42 -23.20
CA MET A 636 -13.65 33.05 -22.44
C MET A 636 -13.16 33.64 -21.12
N ARG A 637 -12.20 32.99 -20.44
CA ARG A 637 -11.57 33.54 -19.23
C ARG A 637 -10.76 34.81 -19.52
N CYS A 638 -10.15 34.91 -20.70
CA CYS A 638 -9.30 36.04 -21.07
C CYS A 638 -10.06 37.23 -21.72
N VAL A 639 -11.12 36.98 -22.51
CA VAL A 639 -11.68 37.99 -23.43
C VAL A 639 -13.09 38.47 -23.06
N LEU A 640 -13.90 37.72 -22.28
CA LEU A 640 -15.28 38.13 -21.99
C LEU A 640 -15.71 37.85 -20.53
N LYS A 641 -15.80 38.91 -19.72
CA LYS A 641 -16.89 39.05 -18.72
C LYS A 641 -18.22 39.35 -19.45
N GLY A 642 -18.55 38.52 -20.45
CA GLY A 642 -19.58 38.78 -21.46
C GLY A 642 -20.94 38.13 -21.19
N PRO A 643 -21.93 38.34 -22.09
CA PRO A 643 -23.35 38.06 -21.84
C PRO A 643 -23.69 36.57 -21.63
N LYS A 644 -24.75 36.33 -20.84
CA LYS A 644 -25.20 34.99 -20.40
C LYS A 644 -25.50 33.99 -21.53
N MET A 645 -25.67 34.45 -22.77
CA MET A 645 -25.93 33.60 -23.95
C MET A 645 -24.72 32.76 -24.41
N LEU A 646 -23.49 33.08 -23.97
CA LEU A 646 -22.26 32.37 -24.35
C LEU A 646 -21.78 31.31 -23.33
N HIS A 647 -22.54 31.02 -22.27
CA HIS A 647 -22.11 30.08 -21.22
C HIS A 647 -21.96 28.61 -21.66
N TRP A 648 -22.49 28.22 -22.82
CA TRP A 648 -22.32 26.88 -23.39
C TRP A 648 -20.95 26.68 -24.07
N LEU A 649 -20.22 27.74 -24.42
CA LEU A 649 -18.94 27.67 -25.12
C LEU A 649 -17.80 27.03 -24.31
N PRO A 650 -17.62 27.32 -23.00
CA PRO A 650 -16.65 26.61 -22.16
C PRO A 650 -16.95 25.12 -22.02
N ALA A 651 -18.22 24.71 -22.15
CA ALA A 651 -18.60 23.30 -22.11
C ALA A 651 -18.08 22.52 -23.34
N LEU A 652 -17.80 23.17 -24.47
CA LEU A 652 -17.20 22.54 -25.66
C LEU A 652 -15.78 22.00 -25.37
N SER A 653 -14.92 22.81 -24.76
CA SER A 653 -13.57 22.41 -24.33
C SER A 653 -13.62 21.21 -23.38
N GLY A 654 -14.50 21.26 -22.37
CA GLY A 654 -14.74 20.15 -21.44
C GLY A 654 -15.26 18.88 -22.12
N LEU A 655 -16.12 19.03 -23.15
CA LEU A 655 -16.64 17.91 -23.93
C LEU A 655 -15.55 17.23 -24.76
N VAL A 656 -14.64 18.00 -25.34
CA VAL A 656 -13.48 17.47 -26.09
C VAL A 656 -12.53 16.70 -25.16
N ALA A 657 -12.31 17.18 -23.93
CA ALA A 657 -11.44 16.51 -22.97
C ALA A 657 -12.02 15.18 -22.44
N THR A 658 -13.35 15.09 -22.31
CA THR A 658 -14.07 13.97 -21.68
C THR A 658 -14.59 12.93 -22.68
N ARG A 659 -14.99 13.32 -23.90
CA ARG A 659 -15.49 12.39 -24.92
C ARG A 659 -14.38 11.93 -25.86
N PRO A 660 -13.91 10.67 -25.78
CA PRO A 660 -12.78 10.20 -26.58
C PRO A 660 -13.08 10.16 -28.08
N GLY A 661 -14.33 9.87 -28.49
CA GLY A 661 -14.72 9.86 -29.90
C GLY A 661 -14.58 11.22 -30.58
N LEU A 662 -15.00 12.30 -29.90
CA LEU A 662 -14.85 13.68 -30.40
C LEU A 662 -13.37 14.08 -30.48
N ARG A 663 -12.59 13.75 -29.46
CA ARG A 663 -11.14 14.00 -29.41
C ARG A 663 -10.39 13.35 -30.57
N ILE A 664 -10.67 12.07 -30.81
CA ILE A 664 -10.05 11.31 -31.90
C ILE A 664 -10.43 11.94 -33.25
N ALA A 665 -11.71 12.28 -33.46
CA ALA A 665 -12.19 12.89 -34.69
C ALA A 665 -11.57 14.28 -34.98
N LEU A 666 -11.41 15.12 -33.96
CA LEU A 666 -10.76 16.43 -34.11
C LEU A 666 -9.28 16.29 -34.42
N GLY A 667 -8.57 15.41 -33.71
CA GLY A 667 -7.14 15.17 -33.94
C GLY A 667 -6.85 14.54 -35.31
N THR A 668 -7.71 13.65 -35.80
CA THR A 668 -7.57 13.13 -37.17
C THR A 668 -7.87 14.21 -38.21
N ALA A 669 -8.87 15.06 -37.99
CA ALA A 669 -9.20 16.16 -38.89
C ALA A 669 -8.04 17.17 -39.02
N THR A 670 -7.36 17.53 -37.93
CA THR A 670 -6.23 18.47 -37.99
C THR A 670 -5.00 17.88 -38.67
N ILE A 671 -4.70 16.59 -38.48
CA ILE A 671 -3.65 15.89 -39.24
C ILE A 671 -3.98 15.89 -40.74
N LEU A 672 -5.23 15.59 -41.12
CA LEU A 672 -5.65 15.60 -42.52
C LEU A 672 -5.59 16.99 -43.15
N LEU A 673 -5.87 18.06 -42.39
CA LEU A 673 -5.69 19.44 -42.84
C LEU A 673 -4.21 19.77 -43.09
N VAL A 674 -3.29 19.32 -42.24
CA VAL A 674 -1.83 19.47 -42.47
C VAL A 674 -1.40 18.73 -43.73
N PHE A 675 -1.90 17.50 -43.92
CA PHE A 675 -1.66 16.70 -45.13
C PHE A 675 -2.15 17.43 -46.38
N ALA A 676 -3.40 17.92 -46.37
CA ALA A 676 -3.97 18.67 -47.46
C ALA A 676 -3.10 19.90 -47.81
N MET A 677 -2.67 20.68 -46.81
CA MET A 677 -1.79 21.82 -47.03
C MET A 677 -0.48 21.40 -47.69
N ALA A 678 0.20 20.36 -47.20
CA ALA A 678 1.49 19.94 -47.72
C ALA A 678 1.47 19.62 -49.22
N ILE A 679 0.37 19.09 -49.75
CA ILE A 679 0.22 18.70 -51.17
C ILE A 679 -0.54 19.71 -52.03
N THR A 680 -1.20 20.72 -51.45
CA THR A 680 -2.09 21.65 -52.19
C THR A 680 -1.36 22.33 -53.36
N SER A 681 -0.10 22.73 -53.19
CA SER A 681 0.70 23.38 -54.24
C SER A 681 0.99 22.46 -55.44
N LEU A 682 0.99 21.13 -55.27
CA LEU A 682 1.26 20.17 -56.34
C LEU A 682 0.10 20.01 -57.32
N PHE A 683 -1.14 20.18 -56.84
CA PHE A 683 -2.35 20.05 -57.67
C PHE A 683 -2.55 21.18 -58.68
N PHE A 684 -1.87 22.31 -58.49
CA PHE A 684 -1.94 23.45 -59.40
C PHE A 684 -0.87 23.44 -60.51
N PHE A 685 -0.06 22.37 -60.59
CA PHE A 685 0.83 22.16 -61.74
C PHE A 685 0.08 21.58 -62.94
N PRO A 686 0.51 21.89 -64.19
CA PRO A 686 -0.09 21.30 -65.39
C PRO A 686 0.04 19.77 -65.38
N THR A 687 -0.99 19.07 -65.88
CA THR A 687 -1.01 17.58 -65.97
C THR A 687 -0.31 17.04 -67.23
N SER A 688 0.13 17.90 -68.15
CA SER A 688 0.77 17.51 -69.42
C SER A 688 2.22 17.07 -69.22
N SER A 689 2.57 15.91 -69.78
CA SER A 689 3.88 15.24 -69.69
C SER A 689 5.01 15.87 -70.52
N ASP A 690 4.78 17.01 -71.17
CA ASP A 690 5.76 17.59 -72.08
C ASP A 690 6.62 18.62 -71.35
N CYS A 691 7.83 18.22 -70.93
CA CYS A 691 8.87 19.20 -70.65
C CYS A 691 9.11 20.00 -71.94
N PRO A 692 8.95 21.33 -71.95
CA PRO A 692 8.88 22.12 -73.18
C PRO A 692 10.23 22.30 -73.93
N PHE A 693 11.14 21.33 -73.87
CA PHE A 693 12.43 21.36 -74.56
C PHE A 693 12.74 19.99 -75.20
N GLN A 694 12.39 19.85 -76.48
CA GLN A 694 13.20 19.07 -77.42
C GLN A 694 14.34 19.99 -77.90
N ALA A 695 15.57 19.46 -77.93
CA ALA A 695 16.78 20.21 -78.28
C ALA A 695 16.61 21.03 -79.57
N PRO A 696 16.66 22.37 -79.54
CA PRO A 696 16.85 23.15 -80.75
C PRO A 696 18.34 23.19 -81.09
N ASN A 697 18.66 23.04 -82.37
CA ASN A 697 20.00 23.17 -82.90
C ASN A 697 20.67 24.46 -82.39
N VAL A 698 21.92 24.29 -81.95
CA VAL A 698 22.88 25.30 -81.52
C VAL A 698 22.86 26.50 -82.47
N SER A 699 22.38 27.68 -82.02
CA SER A 699 22.95 29.00 -82.38
C SER A 699 22.13 30.24 -82.00
N SER A 700 20.88 30.18 -81.54
CA SER A 700 20.12 31.42 -81.25
C SER A 700 19.53 31.50 -79.84
N MET A 701 20.06 32.46 -79.08
CA MET A 701 19.56 33.07 -77.83
C MET A 701 19.80 32.34 -76.51
N ILE A 702 20.89 32.75 -75.85
CA ILE A 702 21.19 32.65 -74.41
C ILE A 702 20.31 33.61 -73.56
N SER A 703 19.40 34.38 -74.16
CA SER A 703 18.57 35.35 -73.42
C SER A 703 17.22 34.76 -72.99
N ASN A 704 17.10 34.57 -71.66
CA ASN A 704 15.92 34.20 -70.85
C ASN A 704 15.78 32.73 -70.47
N LEU A 705 16.69 32.24 -69.61
CA LEU A 705 16.49 31.03 -68.80
C LEU A 705 15.42 31.31 -67.72
N SER A 706 14.13 31.34 -68.07
CA SER A 706 13.06 31.48 -67.08
C SER A 706 12.85 30.16 -66.33
N TRP A 707 12.90 30.20 -64.99
CA TRP A 707 12.62 29.07 -64.09
C TRP A 707 11.11 28.76 -63.96
N GLU A 708 10.29 29.32 -64.87
CA GLU A 708 8.83 29.29 -64.87
C GLU A 708 8.31 28.37 -65.97
N LEU A 709 7.31 27.52 -65.64
CA LEU A 709 6.57 26.72 -66.62
C LEU A 709 5.47 27.58 -67.29
N PRO A 710 4.98 27.22 -68.50
CA PRO A 710 3.79 27.85 -69.08
C PRO A 710 2.61 27.71 -68.10
N GLY A 711 2.13 28.82 -67.53
CA GLY A 711 1.12 28.78 -66.46
C GLY A 711 1.60 29.13 -65.04
N SER A 712 2.68 29.91 -64.89
CA SER A 712 2.99 30.76 -63.71
C SER A 712 3.60 30.13 -62.44
N LEU A 713 3.85 28.82 -62.32
CA LEU A 713 4.54 28.24 -61.14
C LEU A 713 6.05 27.98 -61.36
N PRO A 714 6.92 28.33 -60.39
CA PRO A 714 8.36 28.08 -60.47
C PRO A 714 8.70 26.61 -60.14
N LEU A 715 9.56 25.99 -60.95
CA LEU A 715 9.96 24.57 -60.81
C LEU A 715 10.70 24.27 -59.48
N ILE A 716 11.23 25.31 -58.83
CA ILE A 716 11.91 25.28 -57.52
C ILE A 716 10.94 24.92 -56.39
N SER A 717 9.63 25.03 -56.57
CA SER A 717 8.65 24.64 -55.55
C SER A 717 8.52 23.13 -55.36
N VAL A 718 9.00 22.30 -56.29
CA VAL A 718 8.90 20.82 -56.21
C VAL A 718 9.71 20.23 -55.04
N PRO A 719 11.02 20.55 -54.85
CA PRO A 719 11.75 20.12 -53.66
C PRO A 719 11.16 20.65 -52.36
N TYR A 720 10.61 21.87 -52.32
CA TYR A 720 10.03 22.42 -51.10
C TYR A 720 8.68 21.79 -50.74
N SER A 721 7.87 21.39 -51.72
CA SER A 721 6.68 20.57 -51.47
C SER A 721 7.04 19.19 -50.91
N MET A 722 8.16 18.58 -51.35
CA MET A 722 8.69 17.36 -50.72
C MET A 722 9.02 17.59 -49.24
N HIS A 723 9.71 18.68 -48.92
CA HIS A 723 10.02 19.04 -47.53
C HIS A 723 8.75 19.29 -46.70
N CYS A 724 7.72 19.95 -47.26
CA CYS A 724 6.41 20.08 -46.59
C CYS A 724 5.74 18.72 -46.33
N CYS A 725 5.88 17.75 -47.24
CA CYS A 725 5.41 16.39 -47.01
C CYS A 725 6.17 15.68 -45.88
N THR A 726 7.47 15.94 -45.72
CA THR A 726 8.23 15.44 -44.56
C THR A 726 7.74 16.04 -43.24
N LEU A 727 7.39 17.34 -43.21
CA LEU A 727 6.75 17.96 -42.05
C LEU A 727 5.38 17.34 -41.71
N GLY A 728 4.63 16.88 -42.72
CA GLY A 728 3.39 16.13 -42.51
C GLY A 728 3.60 14.85 -41.69
N PHE A 729 4.72 14.14 -41.85
CA PHE A 729 5.02 12.98 -41.00
C PHE A 729 5.17 13.39 -39.52
N LEU A 730 5.82 14.54 -39.23
CA LEU A 730 5.97 15.02 -37.86
C LEU A 730 4.62 15.33 -37.19
N SER A 731 3.61 15.83 -37.91
CA SER A 731 2.30 16.15 -37.30
C SER A 731 1.60 14.94 -36.68
N CYS A 732 1.78 13.73 -37.25
CA CYS A 732 1.26 12.49 -36.66
C CYS A 732 1.91 12.13 -35.31
N SER A 733 3.15 12.55 -35.09
CA SER A 733 3.92 12.21 -33.88
C SER A 733 3.65 13.13 -32.69
N LEU A 734 3.07 14.32 -32.94
CA LEU A 734 2.78 15.31 -31.92
C LEU A 734 1.68 14.85 -30.95
N PHE A 735 0.72 14.05 -31.43
CA PHE A 735 -0.35 13.50 -30.60
C PHE A 735 0.14 12.27 -29.83
N LEU A 736 0.62 12.48 -28.60
CA LEU A 736 1.17 11.38 -27.81
C LEU A 736 0.12 10.32 -27.43
N HIS A 737 -1.08 10.74 -27.02
CA HIS A 737 -2.15 9.87 -26.49
C HIS A 737 -3.21 9.48 -27.54
N MET A 738 -2.77 9.25 -28.77
CA MET A 738 -3.60 8.63 -29.83
C MET A 738 -3.17 7.18 -30.00
N SER A 739 -4.14 6.29 -30.25
CA SER A 739 -3.88 4.85 -30.36
C SER A 739 -2.86 4.55 -31.45
N PHE A 740 -2.00 3.56 -31.18
CA PHE A 740 -0.96 3.14 -32.11
C PHE A 740 -1.51 2.71 -33.47
N GLU A 741 -2.64 1.98 -33.50
CA GLU A 741 -3.28 1.52 -34.75
C GLU A 741 -3.69 2.67 -35.66
N LEU A 742 -4.27 3.73 -35.07
CA LEU A 742 -4.71 4.90 -35.83
C LEU A 742 -3.51 5.69 -36.37
N LYS A 743 -2.44 5.83 -35.58
CA LYS A 743 -1.18 6.44 -36.04
C LYS A 743 -0.54 5.64 -37.17
N LEU A 744 -0.50 4.32 -37.03
CA LEU A 744 0.03 3.42 -38.05
C LEU A 744 -0.75 3.56 -39.36
N LEU A 745 -2.08 3.57 -39.29
CA LEU A 745 -2.94 3.78 -40.46
C LEU A 745 -2.65 5.13 -41.13
N LEU A 746 -2.64 6.23 -40.37
CA LEU A 746 -2.38 7.57 -40.92
C LEU A 746 -0.97 7.70 -41.53
N LEU A 747 0.04 7.15 -40.86
CA LEU A 747 1.42 7.14 -41.36
C LEU A 747 1.57 6.30 -42.64
N LEU A 748 0.91 5.14 -42.73
CA LEU A 748 0.91 4.29 -43.93
C LEU A 748 0.19 4.95 -45.10
N LEU A 749 -0.99 5.53 -44.87
CA LEU A 749 -1.75 6.25 -45.89
C LEU A 749 -0.94 7.45 -46.42
N TRP A 750 -0.29 8.20 -45.53
CA TRP A 750 0.54 9.33 -45.92
C TRP A 750 1.80 8.91 -46.67
N LEU A 751 2.45 7.82 -46.27
CA LEU A 751 3.59 7.25 -46.99
C LEU A 751 3.20 6.82 -48.40
N ALA A 752 2.10 6.07 -48.54
CA ALA A 752 1.61 5.63 -49.85
C ALA A 752 1.23 6.81 -50.74
N ALA A 753 0.52 7.81 -50.21
CA ALA A 753 0.14 9.01 -50.94
C ALA A 753 1.37 9.82 -51.40
N SER A 754 2.31 10.07 -50.48
CA SER A 754 3.53 10.83 -50.79
C SER A 754 4.42 10.12 -51.81
N CYS A 755 4.62 8.80 -51.68
CA CYS A 755 5.38 8.03 -52.65
C CYS A 755 4.69 7.99 -54.02
N SER A 756 3.37 7.77 -54.08
CA SER A 756 2.62 7.76 -55.34
C SER A 756 2.69 9.11 -56.07
N LEU A 757 2.48 10.22 -55.33
CA LEU A 757 2.54 11.56 -55.90
C LEU A 757 3.90 11.87 -56.53
N PHE A 758 5.00 11.55 -55.86
CA PHE A 758 6.34 11.97 -56.32
C PHE A 758 7.08 10.94 -57.18
N LEU A 759 6.82 9.64 -57.03
CA LEU A 759 7.45 8.59 -57.85
C LEU A 759 6.63 8.22 -59.09
N HIS A 760 5.33 8.51 -59.12
CA HIS A 760 4.45 8.16 -60.24
C HIS A 760 3.81 9.39 -60.88
N SER A 761 2.97 10.14 -60.18
CA SER A 761 2.18 11.24 -60.78
C SER A 761 3.02 12.43 -61.25
N HIS A 762 3.99 12.85 -60.44
CA HIS A 762 4.82 14.03 -60.67
C HIS A 762 6.30 13.69 -60.88
N ALA A 763 6.62 12.43 -61.23
CA ALA A 763 8.00 12.01 -61.50
C ALA A 763 8.69 12.86 -62.59
N TRP A 764 7.93 13.22 -63.63
CA TRP A 764 8.39 14.05 -64.74
C TRP A 764 8.85 15.46 -64.29
N LEU A 765 8.25 16.05 -63.25
CA LEU A 765 8.67 17.36 -62.71
C LEU A 765 10.07 17.29 -62.08
N SER A 766 10.37 16.18 -61.38
CA SER A 766 11.71 15.93 -60.84
C SER A 766 12.73 15.75 -61.95
N GLU A 767 12.37 15.09 -63.05
CA GLU A 767 13.25 14.87 -64.20
C GLU A 767 13.50 16.18 -64.97
N CYS A 768 12.45 16.98 -65.17
CA CYS A 768 12.56 18.31 -65.77
C CYS A 768 13.51 19.23 -64.99
N LEU A 769 13.43 19.19 -63.65
CA LEU A 769 14.27 19.98 -62.77
C LEU A 769 15.74 19.58 -62.89
N ILE A 770 16.02 18.27 -62.91
CA ILE A 770 17.37 17.74 -63.12
C ILE A 770 17.92 18.16 -64.48
N VAL A 771 17.15 18.00 -65.56
CA VAL A 771 17.58 18.35 -66.92
C VAL A 771 17.97 19.84 -67.01
N ARG A 772 17.23 20.73 -66.34
CA ARG A 772 17.57 22.16 -66.28
C ARG A 772 18.81 22.49 -65.43
N LEU A 773 19.02 21.78 -64.32
CA LEU A 773 20.18 21.99 -63.44
C LEU A 773 21.51 21.56 -64.07
N TYR A 774 21.48 20.58 -64.98
CA TYR A 774 22.67 20.00 -65.62
C TYR A 774 22.81 20.40 -67.11
N LEU A 775 22.04 21.39 -67.57
CA LEU A 775 22.08 21.88 -68.95
C LEU A 775 23.47 22.48 -69.25
N GLY A 776 24.28 21.80 -70.08
CA GLY A 776 25.62 22.25 -70.50
C GLY A 776 26.80 21.39 -70.05
N ALA A 777 26.60 20.40 -69.18
CA ALA A 777 27.64 19.45 -68.76
C ALA A 777 27.36 18.06 -69.35
N LEU A 778 27.88 17.78 -70.55
CA LEU A 778 27.54 16.58 -71.33
C LEU A 778 27.83 15.24 -70.62
N ASP A 779 28.63 15.23 -69.55
CA ASP A 779 29.07 14.02 -68.84
C ASP A 779 28.69 13.95 -67.34
N SER A 780 27.88 14.88 -66.81
CA SER A 780 27.61 14.95 -65.35
C SER A 780 26.22 14.44 -64.97
N ARG A 781 26.11 13.22 -64.42
CA ARG A 781 24.85 12.72 -63.80
C ARG A 781 24.71 13.23 -62.36
N PRO A 782 23.48 13.51 -61.85
CA PRO A 782 23.27 13.88 -60.46
C PRO A 782 23.60 12.72 -59.50
N GLY A 783 24.17 13.04 -58.32
CA GLY A 783 24.36 12.05 -57.25
C GLY A 783 23.03 11.42 -56.78
N VAL A 784 23.08 10.22 -56.19
CA VAL A 784 21.89 9.43 -55.76
C VAL A 784 20.96 10.25 -54.85
N LEU A 785 21.56 11.03 -53.95
CA LEU A 785 20.85 11.86 -52.98
C LEU A 785 20.58 13.30 -53.48
N LYS A 786 20.87 13.60 -54.76
CA LYS A 786 20.58 14.90 -55.39
C LYS A 786 19.38 14.86 -56.32
N GLU A 787 18.89 13.67 -56.66
CA GLU A 787 17.63 13.52 -57.37
C GLU A 787 16.45 13.72 -56.42
N PRO A 788 15.56 14.72 -56.64
CA PRO A 788 14.50 15.03 -55.67
C PRO A 788 13.51 13.87 -55.48
N LYS A 789 13.16 13.14 -56.54
CA LYS A 789 12.29 11.94 -56.46
C LYS A 789 12.84 10.87 -55.52
N LEU A 790 14.15 10.58 -55.62
CA LEU A 790 14.80 9.53 -54.84
C LEU A 790 15.11 9.99 -53.42
N MET A 791 15.63 11.21 -53.28
CA MET A 791 15.91 11.85 -51.99
C MET A 791 14.65 11.94 -51.13
N GLY A 792 13.51 12.37 -51.69
CA GLY A 792 12.27 12.46 -50.94
C GLY A 792 11.69 11.08 -50.60
N ALA A 793 11.75 10.10 -51.50
CA ALA A 793 11.32 8.73 -51.19
C ALA A 793 12.12 8.13 -50.02
N ILE A 794 13.44 8.24 -50.04
CA ILE A 794 14.32 7.78 -48.95
C ILE A 794 13.97 8.51 -47.65
N SER A 795 13.79 9.84 -47.72
CA SER A 795 13.42 10.66 -46.56
C SER A 795 12.08 10.23 -45.95
N PHE A 796 11.07 9.93 -46.78
CA PHE A 796 9.76 9.46 -46.30
C PHE A 796 9.85 8.13 -45.57
N PHE A 797 10.63 7.16 -46.08
CA PHE A 797 10.84 5.89 -45.39
C PHE A 797 11.58 6.06 -44.06
N ILE A 798 12.63 6.89 -44.02
CA ILE A 798 13.38 7.16 -42.77
C ILE A 798 12.48 7.79 -41.71
N PHE A 799 11.69 8.82 -42.07
CA PHE A 799 10.74 9.43 -41.14
C PHE A 799 9.64 8.46 -40.72
N PHE A 800 9.09 7.66 -41.65
CA PHE A 800 8.07 6.65 -41.34
C PHE A 800 8.55 5.66 -40.28
N PHE A 801 9.70 5.00 -40.48
CA PHE A 801 10.19 4.00 -39.53
C PHE A 801 10.56 4.61 -38.18
N THR A 802 11.18 5.81 -38.19
CA THR A 802 11.58 6.50 -36.96
C THR A 802 10.37 6.87 -36.11
N LEU A 803 9.33 7.44 -36.73
CA LEU A 803 8.12 7.84 -36.02
C LEU A 803 7.25 6.65 -35.63
N LEU A 804 7.29 5.54 -36.38
CA LEU A 804 6.61 4.30 -36.03
C LEU A 804 7.18 3.70 -34.73
N VAL A 805 8.51 3.63 -34.63
CA VAL A 805 9.20 3.15 -33.43
C VAL A 805 8.86 4.05 -32.23
N LEU A 806 8.91 5.37 -32.42
CA LEU A 806 8.56 6.34 -31.38
C LEU A 806 7.10 6.23 -30.94
N ALA A 807 6.16 6.07 -31.89
CA ALA A 807 4.74 5.91 -31.60
C ALA A 807 4.45 4.64 -30.80
N ARG A 808 5.11 3.52 -31.15
CA ARG A 808 4.99 2.25 -30.42
C ARG A 808 5.51 2.38 -28.99
N GLN A 809 6.67 3.01 -28.83
CA GLN A 809 7.28 3.20 -27.52
C GLN A 809 6.43 4.08 -26.61
N ASN A 810 5.91 5.20 -27.13
CA ASN A 810 5.06 6.10 -26.37
C ASN A 810 3.77 5.41 -25.87
N GLU A 811 3.09 4.65 -26.73
CA GLU A 811 1.89 3.89 -26.33
C GLU A 811 2.19 2.85 -25.25
N TYR A 812 3.31 2.13 -25.37
CA TYR A 812 3.74 1.15 -24.37
C TYR A 812 3.89 1.76 -22.97
N TYR A 813 4.57 2.91 -22.85
CA TYR A 813 4.76 3.56 -21.55
C TYR A 813 3.48 4.16 -20.96
N CYS A 814 2.60 4.75 -21.78
CA CYS A 814 1.30 5.25 -21.32
C CYS A 814 0.44 4.12 -20.71
N ARG A 815 0.47 2.93 -21.32
CA ARG A 815 -0.27 1.77 -20.82
C ARG A 815 0.35 1.17 -19.55
N LEU A 816 1.67 1.16 -19.46
CA LEU A 816 2.37 0.70 -18.27
C LEU A 816 2.06 1.58 -17.05
N ASP A 817 2.01 2.91 -17.24
CA ASP A 817 1.62 3.87 -16.20
C ASP A 817 0.20 3.62 -15.68
N PHE A 818 -0.76 3.41 -16.59
CA PHE A 818 -2.13 3.10 -16.22
C PHE A 818 -2.24 1.80 -15.41
N LEU A 819 -1.54 0.74 -15.84
CA LEU A 819 -1.54 -0.55 -15.16
C LEU A 819 -1.05 -0.44 -13.71
N TRP A 820 0.04 0.30 -13.50
CA TRP A 820 0.60 0.51 -12.16
C TRP A 820 -0.37 1.27 -11.26
N LYS A 821 -0.94 2.37 -11.75
CA LYS A 821 -1.93 3.15 -11.00
C LYS A 821 -3.11 2.31 -10.53
N LYS A 822 -3.61 1.40 -11.37
CA LYS A 822 -4.73 0.54 -10.99
C LYS A 822 -4.32 -0.51 -9.97
N LYS A 823 -3.18 -1.18 -10.16
CA LYS A 823 -2.70 -2.23 -9.23
C LYS A 823 -2.47 -1.69 -7.81
N LEU A 824 -1.92 -0.49 -7.71
CA LEU A 824 -1.71 0.18 -6.42
C LEU A 824 -3.02 0.58 -5.75
N ARG A 825 -4.01 1.00 -6.54
CA ARG A 825 -5.35 1.29 -6.02
C ARG A 825 -6.00 0.03 -5.45
N GLN A 826 -5.87 -1.10 -6.14
CA GLN A 826 -6.35 -2.39 -5.66
C GLN A 826 -5.65 -2.83 -4.36
N GLU A 827 -4.31 -2.76 -4.30
CA GLU A 827 -3.55 -3.08 -3.06
C GLU A 827 -3.97 -2.18 -1.88
N ARG A 828 -4.29 -0.91 -2.17
CA ARG A 828 -4.80 0.04 -1.16
C ARG A 828 -6.19 -0.35 -0.66
N GLU A 829 -7.11 -0.68 -1.56
CA GLU A 829 -8.47 -1.15 -1.20
C GLU A 829 -8.42 -2.43 -0.37
N GLU A 830 -7.53 -3.37 -0.71
CA GLU A 830 -7.29 -4.59 0.09
C GLU A 830 -6.75 -4.29 1.50
N THR A 831 -5.93 -3.25 1.65
CA THR A 831 -5.40 -2.84 2.95
C THR A 831 -6.45 -2.12 3.79
N GLU A 832 -7.28 -1.27 3.18
CA GLU A 832 -8.39 -0.58 3.85
C GLU A 832 -9.44 -1.57 4.34
N THR A 833 -9.76 -2.59 3.54
CA THR A 833 -10.66 -3.68 3.97
C THR A 833 -10.07 -4.51 5.12
N MET A 834 -8.75 -4.75 5.12
CA MET A 834 -8.04 -5.39 6.23
C MET A 834 -8.07 -4.53 7.51
N GLU A 835 -7.91 -3.21 7.37
CA GLU A 835 -7.97 -2.26 8.49
C GLU A 835 -9.34 -2.29 9.14
N ASN A 836 -10.40 -2.20 8.34
CA ASN A 836 -11.78 -2.27 8.81
C ASN A 836 -12.06 -3.60 9.53
N LEU A 837 -11.59 -4.72 8.98
CA LEU A 837 -11.71 -6.02 9.64
C LEU A 837 -10.96 -6.05 10.99
N THR A 838 -9.72 -5.57 11.02
CA THR A 838 -8.90 -5.54 12.23
C THR A 838 -9.53 -4.67 13.31
N ARG A 839 -10.10 -3.53 12.92
CA ARG A 839 -10.83 -2.63 13.82
C ARG A 839 -12.06 -3.31 14.42
N LEU A 840 -12.88 -3.98 13.61
CA LEU A 840 -14.03 -4.75 14.09
C LEU A 840 -13.62 -5.83 15.11
N LEU A 841 -12.49 -6.50 14.85
CA LEU A 841 -11.96 -7.52 15.76
C LEU A 841 -11.42 -6.92 17.07
N LEU A 842 -10.78 -5.75 17.01
CA LEU A 842 -10.26 -5.08 18.21
C LEU A 842 -11.39 -4.48 19.07
N GLU A 843 -12.39 -3.85 18.45
CA GLU A 843 -13.60 -3.36 19.14
C GLU A 843 -14.41 -4.51 19.76
N ASN A 844 -14.30 -5.73 19.22
CA ASN A 844 -14.87 -6.92 19.83
C ASN A 844 -14.08 -7.45 21.04
N VAL A 845 -12.84 -7.02 21.27
CA VAL A 845 -11.96 -7.52 22.36
C VAL A 845 -11.83 -6.49 23.47
N LEU A 846 -11.65 -5.21 23.13
CA LEU A 846 -11.58 -4.10 24.07
C LEU A 846 -12.88 -3.29 24.07
N PRO A 847 -13.28 -2.67 25.18
CA PRO A 847 -14.42 -1.74 25.18
C PRO A 847 -14.23 -0.58 24.20
N ALA A 848 -15.32 -0.08 23.63
CA ALA A 848 -15.29 0.98 22.61
C ALA A 848 -14.64 2.29 23.09
N HIS A 849 -14.71 2.60 24.40
CA HIS A 849 -14.06 3.78 24.98
C HIS A 849 -12.54 3.59 25.23
N VAL A 850 -12.06 2.35 25.23
CA VAL A 850 -10.64 1.98 25.46
C VAL A 850 -9.89 1.79 24.14
N ALA A 851 -10.53 1.16 23.15
CA ALA A 851 -9.89 0.80 21.87
C ALA A 851 -9.21 1.99 21.14
N PRO A 852 -9.81 3.20 21.06
CA PRO A 852 -9.17 4.35 20.40
C PRO A 852 -7.84 4.77 21.02
N GLN A 853 -7.62 4.49 22.31
CA GLN A 853 -6.37 4.84 23.00
C GLN A 853 -5.19 3.99 22.51
N PHE A 854 -5.46 2.80 21.94
CA PHE A 854 -4.44 1.89 21.41
C PHE A 854 -4.31 1.93 19.87
N ILE A 855 -5.36 2.37 19.15
CA ILE A 855 -5.37 2.46 17.67
C ILE A 855 -4.71 3.78 17.15
N GLY A 856 -4.63 4.83 17.97
CA GLY A 856 -4.16 6.15 17.54
C GLY A 856 -2.66 6.22 17.20
N GLN A 857 -2.31 6.80 16.04
CA GLN A 857 -0.94 6.92 15.50
C GLN A 857 0.05 7.80 16.30
N ASN A 858 -0.34 8.43 17.41
CA ASN A 858 0.39 9.59 17.94
C ASN A 858 0.61 9.65 19.46
N ARG A 859 0.39 8.56 20.20
CA ARG A 859 0.89 8.48 21.58
C ARG A 859 1.94 7.39 21.63
N ARG A 860 3.07 7.68 22.29
CA ARG A 860 3.97 6.63 22.76
C ARG A 860 3.06 5.72 23.59
N ASN A 861 2.71 4.54 23.07
CA ASN A 861 1.89 3.51 23.73
C ASN A 861 2.62 2.92 24.96
N GLU A 862 3.47 3.72 25.62
CA GLU A 862 4.23 3.38 26.80
C GLU A 862 3.38 3.49 28.08
N ASP A 863 2.22 4.15 28.04
CA ASP A 863 1.36 4.32 29.21
C ASP A 863 0.26 3.24 29.24
N LEU A 864 0.26 2.41 30.29
CA LEU A 864 -0.76 1.41 30.56
C LEU A 864 -2.13 2.07 30.81
N TYR A 865 -3.19 1.57 30.18
CA TYR A 865 -4.54 2.00 30.47
C TYR A 865 -4.94 1.58 31.89
N HIS A 866 -5.33 2.56 32.69
CA HIS A 866 -5.89 2.35 34.03
C HIS A 866 -6.91 3.45 34.33
N GLN A 867 -8.03 3.09 34.93
CA GLN A 867 -9.06 4.04 35.36
C GLN A 867 -9.73 3.56 36.65
N SER A 868 -9.97 4.49 37.57
CA SER A 868 -10.74 4.23 38.79
C SER A 868 -12.16 4.70 38.61
N TYR A 869 -13.12 3.90 39.05
CA TYR A 869 -14.54 4.24 39.06
C TYR A 869 -15.06 4.13 40.49
N GLU A 870 -15.82 5.12 40.93
CA GLU A 870 -16.33 5.17 42.32
C GLU A 870 -17.61 4.35 42.51
N CYS A 871 -18.48 4.32 41.50
CA CYS A 871 -19.75 3.60 41.54
C CYS A 871 -19.93 2.75 40.26
N VAL A 872 -19.69 1.45 40.37
CA VAL A 872 -19.94 0.47 39.31
C VAL A 872 -20.78 -0.65 39.88
N CYS A 873 -21.82 -1.06 39.14
CA CYS A 873 -22.62 -2.22 39.49
C CYS A 873 -22.11 -3.44 38.71
N VAL A 874 -21.77 -4.51 39.42
CA VAL A 874 -21.19 -5.74 38.87
C VAL A 874 -22.20 -6.88 38.99
N LEU A 875 -22.41 -7.59 37.89
CA LEU A 875 -23.27 -8.76 37.75
C LEU A 875 -22.43 -10.01 37.51
N PHE A 876 -22.71 -11.04 38.30
CA PHE A 876 -22.37 -12.42 37.99
C PHE A 876 -23.68 -13.20 37.82
N ALA A 877 -23.90 -13.72 36.62
CA ALA A 877 -25.06 -14.56 36.30
C ALA A 877 -24.57 -15.92 35.81
N SER A 878 -24.72 -16.96 36.62
CA SER A 878 -24.31 -18.32 36.26
C SER A 878 -25.51 -19.20 35.89
N VAL A 879 -25.24 -20.24 35.11
CA VAL A 879 -26.14 -21.38 34.89
C VAL A 879 -25.54 -22.59 35.61
N PRO A 880 -25.84 -22.82 36.90
CA PRO A 880 -25.23 -23.91 37.67
C PRO A 880 -25.59 -25.29 37.13
N ASP A 881 -26.86 -25.46 36.74
CA ASP A 881 -27.42 -26.71 36.19
C ASP A 881 -26.71 -27.17 34.91
N PHE A 882 -26.04 -26.26 34.20
CA PHE A 882 -25.26 -26.61 33.02
C PHE A 882 -24.08 -27.54 33.36
N LYS A 883 -23.50 -27.41 34.56
CA LYS A 883 -22.40 -28.29 34.99
C LYS A 883 -22.85 -29.74 35.10
N GLU A 884 -24.08 -29.98 35.57
CA GLU A 884 -24.68 -31.32 35.66
C GLU A 884 -25.14 -31.84 34.30
N PHE A 885 -25.58 -30.94 33.41
CA PHE A 885 -25.97 -31.28 32.03
C PHE A 885 -24.77 -31.65 31.15
N TYR A 886 -23.61 -31.02 31.38
CA TYR A 886 -22.42 -31.24 30.58
C TYR A 886 -21.92 -32.69 30.72
N SER A 887 -21.84 -33.40 29.59
CA SER A 887 -21.32 -34.77 29.56
C SER A 887 -20.48 -35.02 28.32
N GLU A 888 -19.30 -35.60 28.53
CA GLU A 888 -18.33 -35.92 27.48
C GLU A 888 -18.58 -37.30 26.85
N SER A 889 -19.86 -37.69 26.70
CA SER A 889 -20.22 -38.98 26.08
C SER A 889 -20.00 -38.98 24.56
N ASN A 890 -19.78 -40.14 23.96
CA ASN A 890 -19.67 -40.28 22.50
C ASN A 890 -20.92 -39.78 21.76
N ILE A 891 -22.10 -39.88 22.40
CA ILE A 891 -23.37 -39.40 21.85
C ILE A 891 -23.35 -37.86 21.72
N ASN A 892 -22.77 -37.17 22.69
CA ASN A 892 -22.63 -35.71 22.68
C ASN A 892 -21.38 -35.23 21.93
N HIS A 893 -20.79 -36.09 21.09
CA HIS A 893 -19.51 -35.84 20.43
C HIS A 893 -18.45 -35.33 21.41
N GLU A 894 -18.35 -36.01 22.56
CA GLU A 894 -17.36 -35.72 23.62
C GLU A 894 -17.51 -34.30 24.20
N GLY A 895 -18.75 -33.81 24.28
CA GLY A 895 -19.12 -32.53 24.90
C GLY A 895 -19.28 -31.35 23.93
N LEU A 896 -19.01 -31.55 22.62
CA LEU A 896 -19.16 -30.49 21.61
C LEU A 896 -20.60 -30.00 21.46
N GLU A 897 -21.59 -30.90 21.51
CA GLU A 897 -23.00 -30.53 21.40
C GLU A 897 -23.49 -29.73 22.61
N CYS A 898 -23.00 -30.06 23.81
CA CYS A 898 -23.25 -29.26 25.01
C CYS A 898 -22.68 -27.85 24.87
N LEU A 899 -21.47 -27.71 24.32
CA LEU A 899 -20.87 -26.39 24.06
C LEU A 899 -21.60 -25.61 22.96
N ARG A 900 -22.21 -26.29 21.98
CA ARG A 900 -23.06 -25.61 21.00
C ARG A 900 -24.28 -24.99 21.67
N LEU A 901 -24.93 -25.70 22.58
CA LEU A 901 -26.04 -25.15 23.38
C LEU A 901 -25.58 -23.98 24.27
N LEU A 902 -24.42 -24.11 24.92
CA LEU A 902 -23.84 -23.01 25.69
C LEU A 902 -23.57 -21.78 24.82
N ASN A 903 -23.04 -21.98 23.61
CA ASN A 903 -22.79 -20.92 22.65
C ASN A 903 -24.09 -20.18 22.27
N GLU A 904 -25.20 -20.89 22.08
CA GLU A 904 -26.51 -20.27 21.84
C GLU A 904 -26.99 -19.46 23.05
N ILE A 905 -26.85 -19.98 24.28
CA ILE A 905 -27.20 -19.24 25.49
C ILE A 905 -26.41 -17.93 25.59
N ILE A 906 -25.09 -18.00 25.40
CA ILE A 906 -24.22 -16.82 25.47
C ILE A 906 -24.50 -15.85 24.31
N ALA A 907 -24.77 -16.36 23.10
CA ALA A 907 -25.12 -15.54 21.95
C ALA A 907 -26.43 -14.77 22.18
N ASP A 908 -27.45 -15.43 22.72
CA ASP A 908 -28.74 -14.81 23.08
C ASP A 908 -28.60 -13.75 24.17
N PHE A 909 -27.66 -13.94 25.11
CA PHE A 909 -27.31 -12.94 26.10
C PHE A 909 -26.58 -11.75 25.48
N ASP A 910 -25.63 -12.00 24.56
CA ASP A 910 -24.89 -10.96 23.83
C ASP A 910 -25.80 -10.12 22.93
N GLU A 911 -26.84 -10.72 22.33
CA GLU A 911 -27.86 -9.97 21.56
C GLU A 911 -28.54 -8.90 22.41
N LEU A 912 -28.75 -9.12 23.71
CA LEU A 912 -29.36 -8.10 24.57
C LEU A 912 -28.51 -6.83 24.64
N LEU A 913 -27.18 -6.93 24.57
CA LEU A 913 -26.27 -5.78 24.61
C LEU A 913 -26.40 -4.87 23.38
N SER A 914 -26.88 -5.41 22.26
CA SER A 914 -27.17 -4.62 21.06
C SER A 914 -28.42 -3.73 21.20
N LYS A 915 -29.26 -3.95 22.22
CA LYS A 915 -30.46 -3.14 22.43
C LYS A 915 -30.06 -1.77 23.00
N PRO A 916 -30.61 -0.65 22.49
CA PRO A 916 -30.28 0.70 22.98
C PRO A 916 -30.43 0.88 24.49
N LYS A 917 -31.43 0.20 25.09
CA LYS A 917 -31.70 0.19 26.54
C LYS A 917 -30.53 -0.33 27.37
N PHE A 918 -29.75 -1.26 26.84
CA PHE A 918 -28.63 -1.92 27.52
C PHE A 918 -27.26 -1.44 27.04
N SER A 919 -27.19 -0.33 26.28
CA SER A 919 -25.94 0.26 25.79
C SER A 919 -24.95 0.67 26.89
N GLY A 920 -25.43 0.88 28.12
CA GLY A 920 -24.60 1.14 29.30
C GLY A 920 -24.10 -0.10 30.03
N VAL A 921 -24.49 -1.31 29.60
CA VAL A 921 -24.03 -2.60 30.14
C VAL A 921 -22.83 -3.05 29.32
N GLU A 922 -21.68 -3.21 29.97
CA GLU A 922 -20.47 -3.74 29.35
C GLU A 922 -20.25 -5.19 29.79
N LYS A 923 -20.16 -6.11 28.83
CA LYS A 923 -19.70 -7.48 29.08
C LYS A 923 -18.22 -7.45 29.41
N ILE A 924 -17.84 -8.02 30.56
CA ILE A 924 -16.43 -8.13 30.96
C ILE A 924 -15.84 -9.41 30.40
N LYS A 925 -16.44 -10.56 30.72
CA LYS A 925 -15.98 -11.88 30.29
C LYS A 925 -17.06 -12.94 30.54
N THR A 926 -16.90 -14.09 29.89
CA THR A 926 -17.56 -15.34 30.27
C THR A 926 -16.58 -16.23 31.02
N ILE A 927 -17.04 -17.01 32.00
CA ILE A 927 -16.22 -17.97 32.76
C ILE A 927 -17.02 -19.26 32.86
N GLY A 928 -16.73 -20.25 32.01
CA GLY A 928 -17.58 -21.43 31.86
C GLY A 928 -19.02 -21.03 31.52
N SER A 929 -19.99 -21.43 32.35
CA SER A 929 -21.40 -21.03 32.23
C SER A 929 -21.78 -19.73 32.95
N THR A 930 -20.79 -18.96 33.43
CA THR A 930 -21.00 -17.70 34.15
C THR A 930 -20.77 -16.49 33.24
N TYR A 931 -21.76 -15.60 33.19
CA TYR A 931 -21.74 -14.34 32.46
C TYR A 931 -21.42 -13.18 33.41
N MET A 932 -20.34 -12.46 33.14
CA MET A 932 -19.91 -11.30 33.95
C MET A 932 -20.11 -10.00 33.16
N ALA A 933 -20.88 -9.08 33.75
CA ALA A 933 -21.16 -7.76 33.17
C ALA A 933 -21.07 -6.66 34.21
N ALA A 934 -20.85 -5.41 33.77
CA ALA A 934 -20.79 -4.25 34.64
C ALA A 934 -21.48 -3.03 34.01
N THR A 935 -22.08 -2.17 34.84
CA THR A 935 -22.62 -0.85 34.43
C THR A 935 -21.95 0.27 35.21
N GLY A 936 -21.86 1.46 34.62
CA GLY A 936 -21.18 2.63 35.21
C GLY A 936 -19.74 2.84 34.71
N LEU A 937 -19.28 2.05 33.73
CA LEU A 937 -17.93 2.16 33.15
C LEU A 937 -17.82 3.21 32.02
N ASN A 938 -18.95 3.72 31.51
CA ASN A 938 -19.02 4.66 30.37
C ASN A 938 -19.15 6.14 30.80
N ALA A 939 -19.02 6.49 32.09
CA ALA A 939 -19.11 7.88 32.53
C ALA A 939 -17.87 8.68 32.08
N THR A 940 -18.05 9.57 31.11
CA THR A 940 -17.04 10.57 30.72
C THR A 940 -16.64 11.39 31.94
N SER A 941 -15.39 11.24 32.36
CA SER A 941 -14.75 12.06 33.36
C SER A 941 -14.65 13.50 32.85
N GLY A 942 -15.64 14.32 33.20
CA GLY A 942 -15.59 15.77 33.01
C GLY A 942 -16.88 16.38 32.47
N GLN A 943 -17.86 16.58 33.36
CA GLN A 943 -18.61 17.83 33.56
C GLN A 943 -19.74 17.56 34.58
N ASP A 944 -19.83 18.45 35.59
CA ASP A 944 -20.92 18.60 36.56
C ASP A 944 -20.98 17.72 37.83
N ALA A 945 -19.85 17.63 38.54
CA ALA A 945 -19.67 16.92 39.82
C ALA A 945 -20.51 17.40 41.05
N GLN A 946 -21.65 18.08 40.86
CA GLN A 946 -22.47 18.61 41.96
C GLN A 946 -23.98 18.29 41.88
N GLN A 947 -24.45 17.60 40.84
CA GLN A 947 -25.84 17.11 40.73
C GLN A 947 -26.00 15.59 40.83
N ASP A 948 -24.92 14.86 41.15
CA ASP A 948 -24.75 13.48 40.68
C ASP A 948 -25.12 12.34 41.64
N ALA A 949 -25.41 12.57 42.92
CA ALA A 949 -25.66 11.46 43.86
C ALA A 949 -26.92 10.62 43.52
N GLU A 950 -28.01 11.25 43.05
CA GLU A 950 -29.23 10.54 42.64
C GLU A 950 -29.16 10.00 41.19
N ARG A 951 -28.39 10.64 40.31
CA ARG A 951 -28.11 10.11 38.94
C ARG A 951 -27.12 8.94 38.97
N SER A 952 -26.23 8.89 39.96
CA SER A 952 -25.17 7.88 40.11
C SER A 952 -25.67 6.45 40.32
N CYS A 953 -26.94 6.23 40.69
CA CYS A 953 -27.47 4.86 40.87
C CYS A 953 -28.42 4.42 39.75
N SER A 954 -28.74 5.28 38.77
CA SER A 954 -29.70 4.94 37.70
C SER A 954 -29.29 3.70 36.89
N HIS A 955 -27.98 3.51 36.68
CA HIS A 955 -27.42 2.36 35.97
C HIS A 955 -27.54 1.01 36.74
N LEU A 956 -27.84 1.04 38.05
CA LEU A 956 -28.20 -0.17 38.81
C LEU A 956 -29.54 -0.73 38.34
N GLY A 957 -30.52 0.15 38.08
CA GLY A 957 -31.82 -0.24 37.54
C GLY A 957 -31.68 -0.92 36.17
N THR A 958 -30.86 -0.35 35.28
CA THR A 958 -30.54 -0.97 33.98
C THR A 958 -29.90 -2.36 34.15
N MET A 959 -29.01 -2.53 35.13
CA MET A 959 -28.39 -3.83 35.41
C MET A 959 -29.41 -4.87 35.91
N VAL A 960 -30.34 -4.45 36.78
CA VAL A 960 -31.43 -5.33 37.25
C VAL A 960 -32.33 -5.75 36.09
N GLU A 961 -32.75 -4.81 35.25
CA GLU A 961 -33.57 -5.11 34.07
C GLU A 961 -32.83 -6.01 33.07
N PHE A 962 -31.51 -5.84 32.94
CA PHE A 962 -30.67 -6.73 32.15
C PHE A 962 -30.66 -8.15 32.73
N ALA A 963 -30.47 -8.30 34.05
CA ALA A 963 -30.52 -9.59 34.73
C ALA A 963 -31.87 -10.32 34.56
N VAL A 964 -32.98 -9.59 34.63
CA VAL A 964 -34.33 -10.15 34.35
C VAL A 964 -34.46 -10.57 32.88
N ALA A 965 -33.95 -9.75 31.96
CA ALA A 965 -33.98 -10.06 30.54
C ALA A 965 -33.14 -11.30 30.17
N LEU A 966 -32.00 -11.52 30.85
CA LEU A 966 -31.20 -12.75 30.72
C LEU A 966 -32.05 -13.98 31.11
N GLY A 967 -32.78 -13.91 32.23
CA GLY A 967 -33.68 -14.98 32.65
C GLY A 967 -34.76 -15.27 31.62
N SER A 968 -35.38 -14.22 31.08
CA SER A 968 -36.41 -14.36 30.03
C SER A 968 -35.86 -15.00 28.75
N LYS A 969 -34.63 -14.66 28.33
CA LYS A 969 -33.96 -15.31 27.18
C LYS A 969 -33.67 -16.79 27.48
N LEU A 970 -33.18 -17.11 28.68
CA LEU A 970 -32.94 -18.49 29.07
C LEU A 970 -34.23 -19.32 29.09
N ASP A 971 -35.36 -18.75 29.52
CA ASP A 971 -36.67 -19.40 29.50
C ASP A 971 -37.14 -19.74 28.06
N VAL A 972 -36.81 -18.89 27.09
CA VAL A 972 -37.07 -19.17 25.68
C VAL A 972 -36.23 -20.36 25.21
N ILE A 973 -34.93 -20.37 25.53
CA ILE A 973 -34.03 -21.48 25.19
C ILE A 973 -34.49 -22.78 25.85
N ASN A 974 -34.93 -22.74 27.10
CA ASN A 974 -35.47 -23.90 27.81
C ASN A 974 -36.65 -24.53 27.07
N LYS A 975 -37.58 -23.70 26.56
CA LYS A 975 -38.72 -24.17 25.76
C LYS A 975 -38.29 -24.85 24.46
N HIS A 976 -37.27 -24.33 23.78
CA HIS A 976 -36.79 -24.86 22.52
C HIS A 976 -35.85 -26.07 22.66
N SER A 977 -35.14 -26.18 23.78
CA SER A 977 -34.18 -27.25 24.05
C SER A 977 -34.71 -28.37 24.94
N PHE A 978 -35.97 -28.27 25.39
CA PHE A 978 -36.59 -29.17 26.37
C PHE A 978 -35.78 -29.32 27.68
N ASN A 979 -35.09 -28.24 28.07
CA ASN A 979 -34.35 -28.13 29.33
C ASN A 979 -35.06 -27.18 30.30
N ASN A 980 -34.55 -27.09 31.53
CA ASN A 980 -35.07 -26.20 32.57
C ASN A 980 -33.94 -25.53 33.35
N PHE A 981 -32.98 -24.97 32.64
CA PHE A 981 -31.86 -24.26 33.23
C PHE A 981 -32.35 -23.02 33.99
N ARG A 982 -31.85 -22.81 35.21
CA ARG A 982 -32.14 -21.59 35.98
C ARG A 982 -30.89 -20.75 36.20
N LEU A 983 -31.05 -19.44 36.10
CA LEU A 983 -29.99 -18.50 36.46
C LEU A 983 -29.83 -18.38 37.97
N ARG A 984 -28.58 -18.28 38.42
CA ARG A 984 -28.22 -17.80 39.74
C ARG A 984 -27.50 -16.47 39.58
N VAL A 985 -28.01 -15.42 40.21
CA VAL A 985 -27.52 -14.06 39.97
C VAL A 985 -27.07 -13.40 41.27
N GLY A 986 -25.85 -12.86 41.25
CA GLY A 986 -25.29 -12.01 42.30
C GLY A 986 -25.02 -10.59 41.78
N LEU A 987 -25.47 -9.59 42.53
CA LEU A 987 -25.19 -8.18 42.27
C LEU A 987 -24.52 -7.52 43.48
N ASN A 988 -23.59 -6.62 43.18
CA ASN A 988 -23.07 -5.67 44.15
C ASN A 988 -22.65 -4.39 43.42
N HIS A 989 -22.71 -3.26 44.12
CA HIS A 989 -22.21 -1.99 43.60
C HIS A 989 -21.15 -1.37 44.51
N GLY A 990 -20.28 -0.55 43.93
CA GLY A 990 -19.20 0.12 44.65
C GLY A 990 -17.99 0.45 43.76
N PRO A 991 -16.86 0.85 44.36
CA PRO A 991 -15.69 1.25 43.62
C PRO A 991 -14.98 0.07 42.95
N VAL A 992 -14.44 0.30 41.76
CA VAL A 992 -13.63 -0.66 40.99
C VAL A 992 -12.50 0.04 40.24
N VAL A 993 -11.44 -0.72 39.95
CA VAL A 993 -10.35 -0.31 39.08
C VAL A 993 -10.46 -1.08 37.78
N ALA A 994 -10.47 -0.39 36.65
CA ALA A 994 -10.38 -1.00 35.33
C ALA A 994 -8.99 -0.79 34.72
N GLY A 995 -8.56 -1.72 33.88
CA GLY A 995 -7.25 -1.65 33.23
C GLY A 995 -7.10 -2.65 32.10
N VAL A 996 -6.09 -2.44 31.27
CA VAL A 996 -5.68 -3.39 30.23
C VAL A 996 -4.35 -4.01 30.63
N ILE A 997 -4.30 -5.34 30.70
CA ILE A 997 -3.13 -6.10 31.17
C ILE A 997 -2.67 -7.08 30.09
N GLY A 998 -1.36 -7.28 30.01
CA GLY A 998 -0.73 -8.33 29.21
C GLY A 998 -0.12 -7.79 27.91
N ALA A 999 1.18 -8.02 27.73
CA ALA A 999 1.96 -7.57 26.59
C ALA A 999 1.53 -8.21 25.26
N GLN A 1000 1.40 -9.54 25.30
CA GLN A 1000 1.20 -10.38 24.13
C GLN A 1000 -0.27 -10.73 23.86
N LYS A 1001 -1.11 -10.79 24.90
CA LYS A 1001 -2.57 -10.99 24.77
C LYS A 1001 -3.33 -9.98 25.64
N PRO A 1002 -3.48 -8.73 25.20
CA PRO A 1002 -4.06 -7.68 26.02
C PRO A 1002 -5.51 -7.99 26.39
N GLN A 1003 -5.84 -7.88 27.68
CA GLN A 1003 -7.15 -8.17 28.22
C GLN A 1003 -7.64 -6.99 29.06
N TYR A 1004 -8.84 -6.49 28.74
CA TYR A 1004 -9.56 -5.54 29.60
C TYR A 1004 -10.22 -6.29 30.75
N ASP A 1005 -10.07 -5.80 31.97
CA ASP A 1005 -10.68 -6.40 33.15
C ASP A 1005 -10.92 -5.35 34.25
N ILE A 1006 -11.71 -5.74 35.25
CA ILE A 1006 -12.01 -4.93 36.43
C ILE A 1006 -11.65 -5.65 37.72
N TRP A 1007 -11.03 -4.92 38.66
CA TRP A 1007 -10.63 -5.43 39.97
C TRP A 1007 -11.22 -4.59 41.09
N GLY A 1008 -11.43 -5.22 42.24
CA GLY A 1008 -11.85 -4.54 43.45
C GLY A 1008 -12.67 -5.43 44.37
N ASN A 1009 -12.83 -4.98 45.61
CA ASN A 1009 -13.66 -5.67 46.59
C ASN A 1009 -15.11 -5.83 46.10
N THR A 1010 -15.62 -4.86 45.33
CA THR A 1010 -16.97 -4.89 44.74
C THR A 1010 -17.18 -6.12 43.85
N VAL A 1011 -16.21 -6.44 42.98
CA VAL A 1011 -16.23 -7.60 42.07
C VAL A 1011 -16.22 -8.90 42.87
N ASN A 1012 -15.33 -8.98 43.87
CA ASN A 1012 -15.22 -10.16 44.73
C ASN A 1012 -16.53 -10.42 45.49
N VAL A 1013 -17.15 -9.39 46.07
CA VAL A 1013 -18.42 -9.53 46.79
C VAL A 1013 -19.55 -9.93 45.84
N ALA A 1014 -19.63 -9.36 44.63
CA ALA A 1014 -20.63 -9.76 43.62
C ALA A 1014 -20.52 -11.25 43.25
N SER A 1015 -19.29 -11.74 43.02
CA SER A 1015 -19.03 -13.16 42.77
C SER A 1015 -19.43 -14.04 43.97
N ARG A 1016 -19.27 -13.56 45.21
CA ARG A 1016 -19.77 -14.29 46.40
C ARG A 1016 -21.29 -14.26 46.55
N MET A 1017 -21.95 -13.18 46.13
CA MET A 1017 -23.41 -13.12 46.09
C MET A 1017 -23.98 -14.12 45.07
N GLU A 1018 -23.31 -14.31 43.94
CA GLU A 1018 -23.69 -15.34 42.97
C GLU A 1018 -23.44 -16.74 43.54
N SER A 1019 -22.22 -17.07 43.99
CA SER A 1019 -21.89 -18.44 44.41
C SER A 1019 -22.71 -18.93 45.61
N THR A 1020 -23.07 -18.02 46.54
CA THR A 1020 -23.97 -18.33 47.68
C THR A 1020 -25.46 -18.16 47.33
N GLY A 1021 -25.78 -17.76 46.11
CA GLY A 1021 -27.12 -17.47 45.59
C GLY A 1021 -28.05 -18.67 45.51
N VAL A 1022 -29.35 -18.38 45.39
CA VAL A 1022 -30.41 -19.36 45.17
C VAL A 1022 -30.84 -19.32 43.71
N LEU A 1023 -31.12 -20.49 43.13
CA LEU A 1023 -31.56 -20.62 41.73
C LEU A 1023 -32.85 -19.82 41.47
N GLY A 1024 -32.88 -19.10 40.35
CA GLY A 1024 -33.99 -18.25 39.92
C GLY A 1024 -34.16 -16.95 40.71
N LYS A 1025 -33.22 -16.62 41.62
CA LYS A 1025 -33.27 -15.41 42.44
C LYS A 1025 -32.07 -14.52 42.18
N ILE A 1026 -32.27 -13.21 42.32
CA ILE A 1026 -31.23 -12.19 42.27
C ILE A 1026 -30.86 -11.82 43.71
N GLN A 1027 -29.62 -12.08 44.09
CA GLN A 1027 -29.09 -11.79 45.42
C GLN A 1027 -28.23 -10.53 45.41
N VAL A 1028 -28.43 -9.68 46.42
CA VAL A 1028 -27.74 -8.40 46.57
C VAL A 1028 -27.24 -8.19 48.00
N THR A 1029 -26.25 -7.31 48.18
CA THR A 1029 -25.83 -6.84 49.51
C THR A 1029 -26.86 -5.88 50.11
N GLU A 1030 -26.76 -5.62 51.40
CA GLU A 1030 -27.62 -4.66 52.11
C GLU A 1030 -27.56 -3.25 51.50
N GLU A 1031 -26.36 -2.75 51.20
CA GLU A 1031 -26.17 -1.42 50.62
C GLU A 1031 -26.80 -1.34 49.22
N THR A 1032 -26.63 -2.42 48.43
CA THR A 1032 -27.22 -2.51 47.09
C THR A 1032 -28.74 -2.62 47.17
N ALA A 1033 -29.30 -3.29 48.18
CA ALA A 1033 -30.74 -3.36 48.41
C ALA A 1033 -31.33 -1.97 48.69
N TRP A 1034 -30.69 -1.18 49.56
CA TRP A 1034 -31.15 0.19 49.85
C TRP A 1034 -31.08 1.09 48.62
N ALA A 1035 -30.00 1.00 47.84
CA ALA A 1035 -29.88 1.75 46.59
C ALA A 1035 -31.00 1.36 45.60
N LEU A 1036 -31.29 0.07 45.44
CA LEU A 1036 -32.38 -0.41 44.58
C LEU A 1036 -33.77 -0.02 45.11
N GLN A 1037 -33.98 0.00 46.42
CA GLN A 1037 -35.23 0.46 47.04
C GLN A 1037 -35.50 1.94 46.75
N SER A 1038 -34.47 2.78 46.75
CA SER A 1038 -34.59 4.20 46.36
C SER A 1038 -35.02 4.38 44.90
N LEU A 1039 -34.71 3.40 44.03
CA LEU A 1039 -35.12 3.36 42.62
C LEU A 1039 -36.51 2.73 42.40
N GLY A 1040 -37.20 2.33 43.47
CA GLY A 1040 -38.54 1.74 43.42
C GLY A 1040 -38.58 0.21 43.30
N TYR A 1041 -37.46 -0.50 43.49
CA TYR A 1041 -37.46 -1.96 43.54
C TYR A 1041 -37.73 -2.48 44.95
N THR A 1042 -38.48 -3.58 45.08
CA THR A 1042 -38.69 -4.21 46.39
C THR A 1042 -37.64 -5.29 46.65
N CYS A 1043 -36.98 -5.22 47.81
CA CYS A 1043 -36.00 -6.19 48.27
C CYS A 1043 -36.47 -6.78 49.61
N TYR A 1044 -36.33 -8.09 49.80
CA TYR A 1044 -36.65 -8.76 51.06
C TYR A 1044 -35.40 -9.41 51.65
N SER A 1045 -35.26 -9.37 52.98
CA SER A 1045 -34.08 -9.88 53.65
C SER A 1045 -34.00 -11.41 53.52
N ARG A 1046 -32.84 -11.90 53.08
CA ARG A 1046 -32.47 -13.32 53.10
C ARG A 1046 -32.01 -13.74 54.50
N GLY A 1047 -31.40 -12.81 55.24
CA GLY A 1047 -30.71 -13.04 56.50
C GLY A 1047 -29.19 -12.95 56.37
N VAL A 1048 -28.51 -13.31 57.46
CA VAL A 1048 -27.06 -13.21 57.59
C VAL A 1048 -26.39 -14.48 57.05
N ILE A 1049 -25.52 -14.32 56.06
CA ILE A 1049 -24.74 -15.41 55.47
C ILE A 1049 -23.24 -15.22 55.74
N LYS A 1050 -22.51 -16.33 55.87
CA LYS A 1050 -21.06 -16.29 56.00
C LYS A 1050 -20.42 -16.17 54.60
N VAL A 1051 -19.71 -15.08 54.38
CA VAL A 1051 -19.02 -14.78 53.12
C VAL A 1051 -17.51 -14.83 53.34
N LYS A 1052 -16.82 -15.62 52.53
CA LYS A 1052 -15.35 -15.77 52.57
C LYS A 1052 -14.69 -14.40 52.41
N GLY A 1053 -13.80 -14.03 53.35
CA GLY A 1053 -13.08 -12.76 53.35
C GLY A 1053 -13.82 -11.56 53.96
N LYS A 1054 -15.13 -11.67 54.25
CA LYS A 1054 -15.93 -10.60 54.89
C LYS A 1054 -16.54 -10.99 56.24
N GLY A 1055 -16.61 -12.28 56.56
CA GLY A 1055 -17.24 -12.75 57.80
C GLY A 1055 -18.73 -12.94 57.61
N GLN A 1056 -19.56 -12.35 58.46
CA GLN A 1056 -21.03 -12.41 58.36
C GLN A 1056 -21.56 -11.17 57.65
N LEU A 1057 -22.38 -11.34 56.62
CA LEU A 1057 -23.00 -10.27 55.83
C LEU A 1057 -24.52 -10.46 55.78
N CYS A 1058 -25.27 -9.38 56.05
CA CYS A 1058 -26.70 -9.35 55.78
C CYS A 1058 -26.92 -9.28 54.26
N THR A 1059 -27.82 -10.11 53.74
CA THR A 1059 -28.09 -10.19 52.30
C THR A 1059 -29.58 -10.14 52.02
N TYR A 1060 -29.91 -9.72 50.80
CA TYR A 1060 -31.27 -9.51 50.36
C TYR A 1060 -31.51 -10.21 49.02
N PHE A 1061 -32.76 -10.57 48.79
CA PHE A 1061 -33.23 -10.96 47.47
C PHE A 1061 -34.06 -9.83 46.86
N LEU A 1062 -33.86 -9.62 45.57
CA LEU A 1062 -34.69 -8.72 44.78
C LEU A 1062 -35.99 -9.42 44.38
N ASN A 1063 -37.12 -8.73 44.50
CA ASN A 1063 -38.38 -9.19 43.94
C ASN A 1063 -38.44 -8.89 42.44
N THR A 1064 -38.54 -9.94 41.63
CA THR A 1064 -38.54 -9.87 40.17
C THR A 1064 -39.92 -9.67 39.57
N ASP A 1065 -41.00 -9.75 40.38
CA ASP A 1065 -42.39 -9.78 39.89
C ASP A 1065 -43.00 -8.38 39.65
N LEU A 1066 -42.23 -7.29 39.79
CA LEU A 1066 -42.74 -5.93 39.70
C LEU A 1066 -42.28 -5.18 38.44
N THR A 1067 -43.28 -4.89 37.60
CA THR A 1067 -43.36 -3.65 36.83
C THR A 1067 -43.18 -2.46 37.78
N ARG A 1068 -42.34 -1.50 37.40
CA ARG A 1068 -42.06 -0.24 38.13
C ARG A 1068 -43.38 0.36 38.64
N THR A 1069 -43.67 0.29 39.94
CA THR A 1069 -44.79 1.06 40.52
C THR A 1069 -44.43 2.52 40.40
N GLY A 1070 -45.05 3.22 39.44
CA GLY A 1070 -44.83 4.66 39.24
C GLY A 1070 -45.19 5.46 40.49
N PRO A 1071 -44.66 6.70 40.63
CA PRO A 1071 -45.08 7.58 41.71
C PRO A 1071 -46.58 7.87 41.58
N PRO A 1072 -47.30 8.11 42.69
CA PRO A 1072 -48.71 8.47 42.63
C PRO A 1072 -48.85 9.74 41.79
N SER A 1073 -49.63 9.65 40.71
CA SER A 1073 -50.03 10.79 39.91
C SER A 1073 -50.65 11.82 40.82
N ALA A 1074 -49.96 12.93 41.04
CA ALA A 1074 -50.57 14.14 41.56
C ALA A 1074 -51.61 14.58 40.52
N THR A 1075 -52.88 14.31 40.82
CA THR A 1075 -54.03 14.95 40.19
C THR A 1075 -53.91 16.45 40.42
N LEU A 1076 -53.60 17.19 39.35
CA LEU A 1076 -53.80 18.63 39.28
C LEU A 1076 -55.32 18.90 39.23
N GLY A 1077 -55.84 19.44 40.32
CA GLY A 1077 -56.89 20.45 40.32
C GLY A 1077 -56.28 21.83 40.45
#